data_AF-A0A7K2CBF2-F1
#
_entry.id   AF-A0A7K2CBF2-F1
#
_cell.length_a   1.000
_cell.length_b   1.000
_cell.length_c   1.000
_cell.angle_alpha   90.00
_cell.angle_beta   90.00
_cell.angle_gamma   90.00
#
_symmetry.space_group_name_H-M   'P 1'
#
loop_
_entity.id
_entity.type
_entity.pdbx_description
1 polymer ?
#
loop_
_entity_poly.entity_id
_entity_poly.type
_entity_poly.pdbx_seq_one_letter_code
_entity_poly.pdbx_strand_id
1 'polypeptide(L)'
;MLSTTINQLIVNSPYEEPTKHWHYDRQTRLFKLDDGRRSAGFVVASADSKAFDDPGVFKEIPLVNQIRSRVKAWRHAGYPGVTGITRRLLNYWNDPEEFARRRFFFCQLEAAETLIWLTEASPNEHVGLDIPSDGGLFDRLCAKMATGSGKTIVMAMVIAWHILNKVTYKQDPRFSKNILVVAPGLTVKNRLAVLKPTHEGNYYENFRVVPSPLLEKLRQGRIIVRNWHALNWETEEQIAKKRGVDKRGVQSDEAYVREVLGNMATSRNLLVINDEAHHAWRIPPGSKPKGIGKNVVEEATKWVGGLDRIHRARGILKCYDFSATPFSPSGNQNRDDALFGWIISDFGLNDAIESGLVKTPRVVIHDDALPDIRTYKSRLYHIYYDPEVKDDLNRRAKPEEPLPDLVMNGYYLLGHDWRKTAKNWEKSSKNSTPPVMITVANRTETAARLKYAFDRKRIAIEELCDSERILHIDSTVLKKAESSEETIADLDFSQGNINPNRGRKGKRQAEFLRQQVDTVGQVGQPGEWIQNVISVGMLSEGWDAKTVTHIMGLRAFSSQLLCEQVVGRGLRRTSYEVNPETGLFEPEYVNIFGIPFTFLPHEGEADNPPPPPKPKTAIEPVPGRDKFEISWPNVIRVEHTLRPELSVDWGKLSSLDLDATTIAKLAELAPVVEGKPDVTKIKSIDLESYAQGKRMQRLIFEAAREIYDQVQSNWKAGKVSLLAQLAHLVEKFLTRSDGIRIIPNSLNSLNESSRKIIITLGMTKVVQHILEAVRFQNTQKLDLVFDQDQPIRSSGDMSTWYTSRPCELTKRSHINYCVFDSTWEASDSGILDASPEVDAWVKNDHLGFEILYAYRGVIRKYRPDFIIRLRSGNMLILETKGEETGQTRTKHKFLQEWVKAVNAHGGHGHWSCAISRAPGELTEILRKHATR
;
A
#
# COMPACT_ATOMS: atom_id res chain seq x y z
N MET A 1 37.79 -25.40 -23.40
CA MET A 1 37.50 -24.54 -22.23
C MET A 1 36.03 -24.19 -22.32
N LEU A 2 35.22 -24.65 -21.37
CA LEU A 2 33.77 -24.38 -21.36
C LEU A 2 33.56 -22.87 -21.14
N SER A 3 32.96 -22.17 -22.10
CA SER A 3 32.45 -20.83 -21.84
C SER A 3 31.32 -20.96 -20.82
N THR A 4 31.53 -20.42 -19.63
CA THR A 4 30.48 -20.29 -18.61
C THR A 4 29.56 -19.14 -19.02
N THR A 5 28.68 -19.38 -19.98
CA THR A 5 27.64 -18.43 -20.36
C THR A 5 26.63 -18.29 -19.21
N ILE A 6 26.43 -17.05 -18.76
CA ILE A 6 25.48 -16.74 -17.69
C ILE A 6 24.12 -16.47 -18.34
N ASN A 7 23.16 -17.35 -18.08
CA ASN A 7 21.85 -17.28 -18.74
C ASN A 7 20.89 -16.30 -18.05
N GLN A 8 20.99 -16.13 -16.73
CA GLN A 8 20.09 -15.27 -15.95
C GLN A 8 20.80 -14.73 -14.70
N LEU A 9 20.71 -13.42 -14.44
CA LEU A 9 21.25 -12.79 -13.24
C LEU A 9 20.32 -12.89 -12.02
N ILE A 10 19.01 -12.95 -12.24
CA ILE A 10 18.03 -13.12 -11.17
C ILE A 10 18.06 -14.58 -10.72
N VAL A 11 18.57 -14.82 -9.51
CA VAL A 11 18.79 -16.15 -8.94
C VAL A 11 18.12 -16.34 -7.57
N ASN A 12 17.54 -15.29 -6.99
CA ASN A 12 16.88 -15.31 -5.69
C ASN A 12 15.43 -14.83 -5.77
N SER A 13 14.58 -15.38 -4.90
CA SER A 13 13.26 -14.82 -4.64
C SER A 13 13.40 -13.48 -3.88
N PRO A 14 12.65 -12.44 -4.24
CA PRO A 14 12.62 -11.16 -3.52
C PRO A 14 11.93 -11.25 -2.14
N TYR A 15 11.21 -12.34 -1.88
CA TYR A 15 10.38 -12.53 -0.68
C TYR A 15 11.02 -13.47 0.34
N GLU A 16 12.09 -14.16 -0.06
CA GLU A 16 12.81 -15.10 0.80
C GLU A 16 14.23 -14.60 1.05
N GLU A 17 14.89 -15.16 2.06
CA GLU A 17 16.30 -14.87 2.29
C GLU A 17 17.12 -15.33 1.07
N PRO A 18 18.03 -14.48 0.51
CA PRO A 18 18.86 -14.88 -0.61
C PRO A 18 19.66 -16.15 -0.30
N THR A 19 19.62 -17.11 -1.22
CA THR A 19 20.27 -18.43 -1.05
C THR A 19 21.43 -18.65 -2.00
N LYS A 20 21.60 -17.79 -3.00
CA LYS A 20 22.70 -17.84 -3.98
C LYS A 20 23.18 -16.44 -4.32
N HIS A 21 24.39 -16.30 -4.81
CA HIS A 21 24.89 -15.02 -5.32
C HIS A 21 25.99 -15.22 -6.35
N TRP A 22 26.15 -14.26 -7.26
CA TRP A 22 27.28 -14.23 -8.17
C TRP A 22 28.51 -13.65 -7.47
N HIS A 23 29.60 -14.41 -7.51
CA HIS A 23 30.91 -14.05 -6.98
C HIS A 23 31.89 -13.84 -8.15
N TYR A 24 32.61 -12.72 -8.12
CA TYR A 24 33.65 -12.40 -9.11
C TYR A 24 35.01 -12.88 -8.62
N ASP A 25 35.59 -13.86 -9.29
CA ASP A 25 36.95 -14.30 -9.02
C ASP A 25 37.96 -13.39 -9.74
N ARG A 26 38.76 -12.64 -8.96
CA ARG A 26 39.77 -11.70 -9.51
C ARG A 26 40.92 -12.39 -10.24
N GLN A 27 41.24 -13.65 -9.90
CA GLN A 27 42.34 -14.38 -10.53
C GLN A 27 41.93 -14.88 -11.91
N THR A 28 40.76 -15.51 -11.99
CA THR A 28 40.24 -16.07 -13.24
C THR A 28 39.48 -15.04 -14.09
N ARG A 29 39.06 -13.92 -13.48
CA ARG A 29 38.17 -12.88 -14.06
C ARG A 29 36.83 -13.45 -14.53
N LEU A 30 36.41 -14.56 -13.94
CA LEU A 30 35.14 -15.22 -14.22
C LEU A 30 34.19 -15.04 -13.04
N PHE A 31 32.90 -15.04 -13.36
CA PHE A 31 31.85 -15.10 -12.35
C PHE A 31 31.48 -16.56 -12.09
N LYS A 32 31.31 -16.88 -10.82
CA LYS A 32 30.80 -18.16 -10.35
C LYS A 32 29.56 -17.92 -9.50
N LEU A 33 28.57 -18.81 -9.64
CA LEU A 33 27.42 -18.83 -8.75
C LEU A 33 27.80 -19.60 -7.49
N ASP A 34 27.82 -18.91 -6.35
CA ASP A 34 28.09 -19.51 -5.04
C ASP A 34 26.78 -19.70 -4.27
N ASP A 35 26.71 -20.80 -3.51
CA ASP A 35 25.61 -21.07 -2.59
C ASP A 35 25.78 -20.26 -1.30
N GLY A 36 24.64 -19.86 -0.72
CA GLY A 36 24.56 -19.00 0.45
C GLY A 36 24.34 -17.53 0.11
N ARG A 37 24.00 -16.77 1.15
CA ARG A 37 23.81 -15.32 1.07
C ARG A 37 25.15 -14.60 1.01
N ARG A 38 25.24 -13.59 0.15
CA ARG A 38 26.41 -12.69 0.10
C ARG A 38 26.67 -12.03 1.47
N SER A 39 27.92 -12.06 1.91
CA SER A 39 28.39 -11.29 3.08
C SER A 39 28.00 -9.81 2.92
N ALA A 40 27.56 -9.17 4.00
CA ALA A 40 27.37 -7.73 4.00
C ALA A 40 28.69 -7.02 3.73
N GLY A 41 28.69 -6.06 2.81
CA GLY A 41 29.94 -5.43 2.39
C GLY A 41 29.79 -4.35 1.33
N PHE A 42 30.93 -3.86 0.86
CA PHE A 42 31.06 -2.86 -0.19
C PHE A 42 32.36 -3.07 -0.94
N VAL A 43 32.45 -2.52 -2.14
CA VAL A 43 33.66 -2.64 -2.96
C VAL A 43 34.36 -1.29 -3.04
N VAL A 44 35.66 -1.29 -2.72
CA VAL A 44 36.52 -0.10 -2.77
C VAL A 44 37.48 -0.21 -3.94
N ALA A 45 37.62 0.83 -4.75
CA ALA A 45 38.63 0.87 -5.81
C ALA A 45 40.04 0.72 -5.21
N SER A 46 40.93 -0.06 -5.84
CA SER A 46 42.29 -0.22 -5.31
C SER A 46 43.11 1.06 -5.47
N ALA A 47 43.95 1.36 -4.47
CA ALA A 47 44.73 2.60 -4.39
C ALA A 47 45.73 2.79 -5.55
N ASP A 48 46.21 1.68 -6.13
CA ASP A 48 47.14 1.65 -7.26
C ASP A 48 46.46 1.41 -8.61
N SER A 49 45.13 1.52 -8.68
CA SER A 49 44.39 1.27 -9.92
C SER A 49 44.70 2.33 -10.99
N LYS A 50 45.78 2.10 -11.74
CA LYS A 50 46.05 2.66 -13.06
C LYS A 50 45.34 1.85 -14.17
N ALA A 51 44.66 0.76 -13.81
CA ALA A 51 43.99 -0.15 -14.73
C ALA A 51 42.50 0.18 -14.82
N PHE A 52 42.02 0.31 -16.05
CA PHE A 52 40.63 0.68 -16.40
C PHE A 52 39.55 -0.29 -15.90
N ASP A 53 39.94 -1.53 -15.54
CA ASP A 53 39.07 -2.69 -15.28
C ASP A 53 39.15 -3.21 -13.84
N ASP A 54 39.67 -2.43 -12.88
CA ASP A 54 39.70 -2.92 -11.49
C ASP A 54 38.26 -3.06 -10.94
N PRO A 55 37.80 -4.28 -10.62
CA PRO A 55 36.49 -4.49 -9.97
C PRO A 55 36.47 -3.87 -8.56
N GLY A 56 37.63 -3.53 -8.01
CA GLY A 56 37.82 -3.11 -6.62
C GLY A 56 38.03 -4.30 -5.67
N VAL A 57 38.22 -3.97 -4.39
CA VAL A 57 38.41 -4.93 -3.30
C VAL A 57 37.14 -4.94 -2.46
N PHE A 58 36.51 -6.11 -2.34
CA PHE A 58 35.38 -6.30 -1.46
C PHE A 58 35.83 -6.20 0.01
N LYS A 59 35.14 -5.37 0.77
CA LYS A 59 35.33 -5.18 2.21
C LYS A 59 34.04 -5.54 2.91
N GLU A 60 34.15 -6.52 3.79
CA GLU A 60 33.02 -6.95 4.61
C GLU A 60 32.66 -5.91 5.67
N ILE A 61 31.40 -5.94 6.10
CA ILE A 61 30.88 -5.24 7.28
C ILE A 61 30.57 -6.31 8.33
N PRO A 62 31.55 -6.71 9.17
CA PRO A 62 31.39 -7.85 10.09
C PRO A 62 30.23 -7.68 11.06
N LEU A 63 30.00 -6.45 11.52
CA LEU A 63 28.90 -6.11 12.43
C LEU A 63 27.53 -6.54 11.87
N VAL A 64 27.27 -6.25 10.60
CA VAL A 64 25.99 -6.62 9.96
C VAL A 64 25.86 -8.13 9.83
N ASN A 65 26.94 -8.84 9.48
CA ASN A 65 26.92 -10.31 9.38
C ASN A 65 26.63 -10.96 10.74
N GLN A 66 27.22 -10.44 11.82
CA GLN A 66 26.91 -10.88 13.18
C GLN A 66 25.45 -10.62 13.54
N ILE A 67 24.93 -9.42 13.26
CA ILE A 67 23.53 -9.06 13.53
C ILE A 67 22.56 -9.95 12.75
N ARG A 68 22.78 -10.17 11.44
CA ARG A 68 21.95 -11.05 10.59
C ARG A 68 21.78 -12.44 11.22
N SER A 69 22.87 -13.04 11.69
CA SER A 69 22.83 -14.36 12.32
C SER A 69 21.97 -14.40 13.60
N ARG A 70 22.06 -13.37 14.44
CA ARG A 70 21.30 -13.27 15.69
C ARG A 70 19.83 -12.95 15.45
N VAL A 71 19.53 -12.03 14.53
CA VAL A 71 18.15 -11.72 14.13
C VAL A 71 17.48 -12.95 13.54
N LYS A 72 18.17 -13.75 12.71
CA LYS A 72 17.67 -15.01 12.18
C LYS A 72 17.36 -16.02 13.30
N ALA A 73 18.24 -16.19 14.27
CA ALA A 73 18.00 -17.06 15.44
C ALA A 73 16.80 -16.58 16.27
N TRP A 74 16.71 -15.27 16.54
CA TRP A 74 15.61 -14.64 17.26
C TRP A 74 14.26 -14.80 16.54
N ARG A 75 14.26 -14.67 15.20
CA ARG A 75 13.09 -14.93 14.34
C ARG A 75 12.62 -16.38 14.48
N HIS A 76 13.53 -17.35 14.35
CA HIS A 76 13.20 -18.77 14.48
C HIS A 76 12.70 -19.14 15.89
N ALA A 77 13.16 -18.44 16.93
CA ALA A 77 12.68 -18.61 18.30
C ALA A 77 11.27 -17.99 18.54
N GLY A 78 10.63 -17.42 17.51
CA GLY A 78 9.30 -16.83 17.64
C GLY A 78 9.29 -15.45 18.30
N TYR A 79 10.35 -14.66 18.08
CA TYR A 79 10.47 -13.28 18.55
C TYR A 79 10.33 -13.14 20.08
N PRO A 80 11.21 -13.77 20.89
CA PRO A 80 11.18 -13.61 22.34
C PRO A 80 11.46 -12.16 22.77
N GLY A 81 10.84 -11.72 23.87
CA GLY A 81 11.05 -10.39 24.46
C GLY A 81 10.24 -9.23 23.88
N VAL A 82 9.54 -9.44 22.76
CA VAL A 82 8.72 -8.38 22.13
C VAL A 82 7.41 -8.12 22.87
N THR A 83 6.88 -6.90 22.75
CA THR A 83 5.54 -6.57 23.23
C THR A 83 4.44 -7.31 22.47
N GLY A 84 3.22 -7.32 23.03
CA GLY A 84 2.05 -7.88 22.35
C GLY A 84 1.69 -7.17 21.05
N ILE A 85 1.92 -5.85 20.96
CA ILE A 85 1.70 -5.08 19.73
C ILE A 85 2.74 -5.45 18.67
N THR A 86 4.01 -5.53 19.04
CA THR A 86 5.09 -5.90 18.13
C THR A 86 4.89 -7.31 17.60
N ARG A 87 4.52 -8.27 18.46
CA ARG A 87 4.18 -9.64 18.02
C ARG A 87 3.03 -9.65 17.02
N ARG A 88 1.98 -8.86 17.27
CA ARG A 88 0.83 -8.75 16.36
C ARG A 88 1.24 -8.17 15.00
N LEU A 89 2.12 -7.16 14.98
CA LEU A 89 2.65 -6.58 13.74
C LEU A 89 3.52 -7.59 12.98
N LEU A 90 4.46 -8.25 13.66
CA LEU A 90 5.35 -9.24 13.05
C LEU A 90 4.56 -10.43 12.45
N ASN A 91 3.58 -10.96 13.18
CA ASN A 91 2.69 -12.01 12.68
C ASN A 91 1.89 -11.54 11.46
N TYR A 92 1.43 -10.28 11.49
CA TYR A 92 0.64 -9.69 10.42
C TYR A 92 1.48 -9.38 9.16
N TRP A 93 2.76 -9.07 9.31
CA TRP A 93 3.69 -8.87 8.19
C TRP A 93 4.17 -10.17 7.55
N ASN A 94 4.20 -11.26 8.33
CA ASN A 94 4.63 -12.59 7.89
C ASN A 94 3.47 -13.55 7.58
N ASP A 95 2.22 -13.07 7.52
CA ASP A 95 1.03 -13.91 7.28
C ASP A 95 1.04 -14.48 5.84
N PRO A 96 1.26 -15.81 5.66
CA PRO A 96 1.33 -16.43 4.34
C PRO A 96 -0.02 -16.39 3.60
N GLU A 97 -1.15 -16.31 4.32
CA GLU A 97 -2.47 -16.32 3.71
C GLU A 97 -2.84 -14.96 3.09
N GLU A 98 -2.25 -13.88 3.61
CA GLU A 98 -2.32 -12.54 3.04
C GLU A 98 -1.23 -12.27 2.00
N PHE A 99 -0.31 -13.20 1.77
CA PHE A 99 0.87 -12.99 0.91
C PHE A 99 0.54 -12.49 -0.50
N ALA A 100 -0.58 -12.94 -1.09
CA ALA A 100 -1.04 -12.46 -2.40
C ALA A 100 -1.53 -11.00 -2.40
N ARG A 101 -1.92 -10.45 -1.23
CA ARG A 101 -2.47 -9.09 -1.05
C ARG A 101 -1.53 -8.15 -0.29
N ARG A 102 -0.58 -8.70 0.46
CA ARG A 102 0.38 -8.01 1.32
C ARG A 102 1.72 -8.72 1.23
N ARG A 103 2.63 -8.15 0.44
CA ARG A 103 3.88 -8.79 0.06
C ARG A 103 5.05 -7.86 0.36
N PHE A 104 5.56 -7.94 1.57
CA PHE A 104 6.81 -7.25 1.93
C PHE A 104 7.99 -8.05 1.38
N PHE A 105 8.97 -7.35 0.83
CA PHE A 105 10.22 -8.00 0.41
C PHE A 105 11.00 -8.44 1.64
N PHE A 106 11.79 -9.51 1.50
CA PHE A 106 12.63 -10.01 2.59
C PHE A 106 13.52 -8.91 3.17
N CYS A 107 14.12 -8.08 2.31
CA CYS A 107 14.97 -6.96 2.72
C CYS A 107 14.23 -5.90 3.56
N GLN A 108 12.92 -5.72 3.35
CA GLN A 108 12.09 -4.79 4.12
C GLN A 108 11.80 -5.35 5.51
N LEU A 109 11.41 -6.63 5.56
CA LEU A 109 11.15 -7.35 6.81
C LEU A 109 12.41 -7.41 7.66
N GLU A 110 13.54 -7.81 7.09
CA GLU A 110 14.80 -7.93 7.83
C GLU A 110 15.26 -6.58 8.39
N ALA A 111 15.18 -5.49 7.61
CA ALA A 111 15.54 -4.17 8.10
C ALA A 111 14.66 -3.73 9.28
N ALA A 112 13.34 -3.93 9.18
CA ALA A 112 12.42 -3.64 10.26
C ALA A 112 12.66 -4.52 11.50
N GLU A 113 12.82 -5.83 11.31
CA GLU A 113 13.10 -6.80 12.38
C GLU A 113 14.42 -6.50 13.08
N THR A 114 15.46 -6.06 12.35
CA THR A 114 16.74 -5.70 12.95
C THR A 114 16.60 -4.52 13.90
N LEU A 115 15.86 -3.48 13.49
CA LEU A 115 15.58 -2.31 14.35
C LEU A 115 14.73 -2.68 15.57
N ILE A 116 13.74 -3.57 15.39
CA ILE A 116 12.92 -4.11 16.48
C ILE A 116 13.79 -4.91 17.46
N TRP A 117 14.61 -5.82 16.95
CA TRP A 117 15.48 -6.67 17.75
C TRP A 117 16.49 -5.86 18.58
N LEU A 118 17.11 -4.83 17.99
CA LEU A 118 18.02 -3.92 18.70
C LEU A 118 17.32 -3.07 19.78
N THR A 119 15.99 -3.04 19.80
CA THR A 119 15.21 -2.19 20.73
C THR A 119 14.46 -3.01 21.77
N GLU A 120 13.94 -4.18 21.41
CA GLU A 120 13.07 -4.98 22.27
C GLU A 120 13.64 -6.30 22.76
N ALA A 121 14.65 -6.85 22.09
CA ALA A 121 15.26 -8.09 22.54
C ALA A 121 15.94 -7.91 23.90
N SER A 122 16.15 -9.03 24.61
CA SER A 122 16.84 -9.01 25.90
C SER A 122 18.26 -8.45 25.74
N PRO A 123 18.79 -7.66 26.69
CA PRO A 123 20.17 -7.16 26.64
C PRO A 123 21.22 -8.26 26.43
N ASN A 124 20.94 -9.49 26.88
CA ASN A 124 21.80 -10.65 26.68
C ASN A 124 22.02 -10.99 25.19
N GLU A 125 21.03 -10.72 24.34
CA GLU A 125 21.09 -10.92 22.88
C GLU A 125 22.08 -9.95 22.22
N HIS A 126 22.40 -8.84 22.87
CA HIS A 126 23.29 -7.80 22.35
C HIS A 126 24.73 -7.91 22.88
N VAL A 127 25.01 -8.84 23.79
CA VAL A 127 26.35 -9.00 24.37
C VAL A 127 27.39 -9.27 23.27
N GLY A 128 28.47 -8.50 23.30
CA GLY A 128 29.54 -8.56 22.30
C GLY A 128 29.25 -7.85 20.97
N LEU A 129 28.12 -7.13 20.85
CA LEU A 129 27.90 -6.20 19.75
C LEU A 129 28.26 -4.78 20.20
N ASP A 130 29.29 -4.23 19.56
CA ASP A 130 29.64 -2.82 19.68
C ASP A 130 29.22 -2.10 18.40
N ILE A 131 28.26 -1.17 18.51
CA ILE A 131 27.78 -0.36 17.38
C ILE A 131 28.44 1.02 17.51
N PRO A 132 29.39 1.37 16.64
CA PRO A 132 30.09 2.65 16.70
C PRO A 132 29.13 3.85 16.64
N SER A 133 29.36 4.86 17.47
CA SER A 133 28.65 6.14 17.38
C SER A 133 29.18 7.01 16.23
N ASP A 134 28.37 7.94 15.74
CA ASP A 134 28.83 8.99 14.82
C ASP A 134 29.66 10.10 15.51
N GLY A 135 29.85 10.00 16.83
CA GLY A 135 30.49 11.00 17.67
C GLY A 135 29.51 12.03 18.26
N GLY A 136 28.21 11.83 18.05
CA GLY A 136 27.13 12.68 18.55
C GLY A 136 26.60 12.30 19.94
N LEU A 137 25.61 13.07 20.40
CA LEU A 137 24.98 12.92 21.72
C LEU A 137 23.82 11.91 21.76
N PHE A 138 23.43 11.35 20.61
CA PHE A 138 22.31 10.42 20.49
C PHE A 138 22.67 9.26 19.55
N ASP A 139 22.06 8.11 19.80
CA ASP A 139 22.33 6.90 19.04
C ASP A 139 21.76 6.98 17.62
N ARG A 140 22.57 6.53 16.66
CA ARG A 140 22.19 6.41 15.25
C ARG A 140 22.32 4.97 14.80
N LEU A 141 21.36 4.50 14.02
CA LEU A 141 21.37 3.16 13.44
C LEU A 141 21.04 3.26 11.95
N CYS A 142 21.88 2.70 11.10
CA CYS A 142 21.74 2.82 9.64
C CYS A 142 21.30 1.51 9.00
N ALA A 143 20.21 1.58 8.22
CA ALA A 143 19.78 0.54 7.32
C ALA A 143 20.23 0.88 5.89
N LYS A 144 21.25 0.16 5.40
CA LYS A 144 21.71 0.24 4.02
C LYS A 144 20.76 -0.56 3.13
N MET A 145 20.10 0.12 2.20
CA MET A 145 19.05 -0.47 1.36
C MET A 145 19.15 0.07 -0.08
N ALA A 146 19.31 -0.83 -1.05
CA ALA A 146 19.38 -0.48 -2.46
C ALA A 146 18.21 0.39 -2.92
N THR A 147 18.45 1.31 -3.85
CA THR A 147 17.39 2.11 -4.46
C THR A 147 16.36 1.21 -5.12
N GLY A 148 15.07 1.43 -4.84
CA GLY A 148 13.97 0.59 -5.34
C GLY A 148 13.57 -0.58 -4.42
N SER A 149 14.36 -0.91 -3.39
CA SER A 149 14.02 -1.98 -2.42
C SER A 149 12.89 -1.64 -1.43
N GLY A 150 12.40 -0.39 -1.44
CA GLY A 150 11.26 0.06 -0.62
C GLY A 150 11.60 0.66 0.74
N LYS A 151 12.65 1.50 0.84
CA LYS A 151 13.05 2.24 2.06
C LYS A 151 11.86 2.90 2.78
N THR A 152 11.01 3.60 2.04
CA THR A 152 9.84 4.31 2.61
C THR A 152 8.81 3.35 3.22
N ILE A 153 8.69 2.12 2.73
CA ILE A 153 7.82 1.10 3.34
C ILE A 153 8.37 0.70 4.71
N VAL A 154 9.70 0.48 4.82
CA VAL A 154 10.34 0.19 6.11
C VAL A 154 10.19 1.36 7.08
N MET A 155 10.32 2.61 6.61
CA MET A 155 10.03 3.78 7.44
C MET A 155 8.59 3.75 7.98
N ALA A 156 7.59 3.43 7.15
CA ALA A 156 6.21 3.28 7.59
C ALA A 156 6.05 2.15 8.62
N MET A 157 6.69 0.99 8.42
CA MET A 157 6.69 -0.12 9.38
C MET A 157 7.26 0.30 10.74
N VAL A 158 8.41 0.97 10.74
CA VAL A 158 9.11 1.43 11.94
C VAL A 158 8.32 2.52 12.67
N ILE A 159 7.73 3.46 11.93
CA ILE A 159 6.87 4.51 12.50
C ILE A 159 5.63 3.88 13.14
N ALA A 160 4.96 2.96 12.45
CA ALA A 160 3.79 2.27 12.98
C ALA A 160 4.14 1.48 14.25
N TRP A 161 5.23 0.74 14.22
CA TRP A 161 5.75 0.01 15.37
C TRP A 161 5.98 0.91 16.59
N HIS A 162 6.65 2.05 16.41
CA HIS A 162 6.88 3.01 17.49
C HIS A 162 5.60 3.65 18.02
N ILE A 163 4.73 4.18 17.15
CA ILE A 163 3.50 4.87 17.57
C ILE A 163 2.56 3.90 18.27
N LEU A 164 2.30 2.73 17.69
CA LEU A 164 1.33 1.77 18.23
C LEU A 164 1.77 1.23 19.59
N ASN A 165 3.07 0.96 19.76
CA ASN A 165 3.61 0.59 21.06
C ASN A 165 3.52 1.74 22.05
N LYS A 166 3.91 2.96 21.69
CA LYS A 166 3.88 4.10 22.64
C LYS A 166 2.45 4.50 23.05
N VAL A 167 1.49 4.39 22.15
CA VAL A 167 0.06 4.65 22.42
C VAL A 167 -0.52 3.58 23.35
N THR A 168 -0.15 2.32 23.15
CA THR A 168 -0.64 1.19 23.96
C THR A 168 0.06 1.12 25.32
N TYR A 169 1.38 1.24 25.35
CA TYR A 169 2.23 1.16 26.54
C TYR A 169 2.84 2.54 26.84
N LYS A 170 2.02 3.46 27.38
CA LYS A 170 2.39 4.87 27.55
C LYS A 170 3.67 5.10 28.36
N GLN A 171 3.94 4.25 29.34
CA GLN A 171 5.10 4.34 30.23
C GLN A 171 6.36 3.68 29.69
N ASP A 172 6.28 2.91 28.59
CA ASP A 172 7.46 2.26 28.02
C ASP A 172 8.38 3.32 27.38
N PRO A 173 9.63 3.48 27.86
CA PRO A 173 10.54 4.52 27.39
C PRO A 173 11.15 4.19 26.02
N ARG A 174 11.06 2.94 25.55
CA ARG A 174 11.68 2.48 24.30
C ARG A 174 11.00 3.02 23.05
N PHE A 175 9.80 3.58 23.17
CA PHE A 175 8.98 4.00 22.03
C PHE A 175 8.62 5.48 22.06
N SER A 176 8.40 6.04 20.87
CA SER A 176 7.91 7.40 20.69
C SER A 176 6.68 7.43 19.79
N LYS A 177 5.80 8.40 20.04
CA LYS A 177 4.69 8.73 19.13
C LYS A 177 4.91 10.05 18.40
N ASN A 178 6.10 10.65 18.57
CA ASN A 178 6.47 11.95 18.02
C ASN A 178 7.67 11.73 17.09
N ILE A 179 7.41 11.76 15.77
CA ILE A 179 8.36 11.39 14.73
C ILE A 179 8.75 12.64 13.93
N LEU A 180 10.04 12.87 13.78
CA LEU A 180 10.61 13.83 12.82
C LEU A 180 11.27 13.06 11.69
N VAL A 181 10.80 13.26 10.46
CA VAL A 181 11.41 12.73 9.25
C VAL A 181 12.13 13.87 8.53
N VAL A 182 13.40 13.70 8.21
CA VAL A 182 14.21 14.70 7.50
C VAL A 182 14.59 14.19 6.12
N ALA A 183 14.40 15.04 5.12
CA ALA A 183 14.61 14.74 3.71
C ALA A 183 15.67 15.68 3.08
N PRO A 184 16.42 15.21 2.07
CA PRO A 184 17.49 15.96 1.42
C PRO A 184 16.97 17.05 0.47
N GLY A 185 15.84 16.80 -0.19
CA GLY A 185 15.23 17.72 -1.15
C GLY A 185 13.74 17.89 -0.91
N LEU A 186 13.14 18.93 -1.50
CA LEU A 186 11.69 19.13 -1.44
C LEU A 186 10.94 18.00 -2.17
N THR A 187 11.54 17.39 -3.19
CA THR A 187 10.95 16.27 -3.94
C THR A 187 10.76 15.06 -3.05
N VAL A 188 11.83 14.65 -2.38
CA VAL A 188 11.79 13.57 -1.38
C VAL A 188 10.80 13.92 -0.27
N LYS A 189 10.86 15.14 0.27
CA LYS A 189 9.92 15.59 1.31
C LYS A 189 8.45 15.42 0.90
N ASN A 190 8.08 15.84 -0.31
CA ASN A 190 6.71 15.71 -0.81
C ASN A 190 6.30 14.25 -0.97
N ARG A 191 7.21 13.39 -1.47
CA ARG A 191 6.97 11.95 -1.57
C ARG A 191 6.81 11.26 -0.22
N LEU A 192 7.58 11.68 0.79
CA LEU A 192 7.49 11.17 2.16
C LEU A 192 6.22 11.62 2.89
N ALA A 193 5.37 12.48 2.30
CA ALA A 193 4.08 12.86 2.88
C ALA A 193 3.16 11.64 3.10
N VAL A 194 3.33 10.57 2.32
CA VAL A 194 2.65 9.27 2.48
C VAL A 194 2.93 8.58 3.82
N LEU A 195 3.96 9.01 4.56
CA LEU A 195 4.24 8.53 5.91
C LEU A 195 3.30 9.14 6.97
N LYS A 196 2.47 10.12 6.61
CA LYS A 196 1.46 10.69 7.53
C LYS A 196 0.16 9.87 7.45
N PRO A 197 -0.34 9.31 8.57
CA PRO A 197 -1.57 8.51 8.60
C PRO A 197 -2.83 9.24 8.11
N THR A 198 -2.81 10.56 8.09
CA THR A 198 -3.93 11.40 7.63
C THR A 198 -3.80 11.82 6.16
N HIS A 199 -2.71 11.46 5.49
CA HIS A 199 -2.51 11.77 4.07
C HIS A 199 -3.29 10.78 3.21
N GLU A 200 -3.89 11.27 2.13
CA GLU A 200 -4.55 10.42 1.14
C GLU A 200 -3.52 9.50 0.45
N GLY A 201 -3.83 8.21 0.28
CA GLY A 201 -2.86 7.25 -0.24
C GLY A 201 -1.65 7.05 0.66
N ASN A 202 -1.81 7.18 1.98
CA ASN A 202 -0.76 6.88 2.94
C ASN A 202 -0.29 5.42 2.81
N TYR A 203 0.97 5.17 3.15
CA TYR A 203 1.56 3.84 2.97
C TYR A 203 1.02 2.80 3.96
N TYR A 204 0.41 3.22 5.07
CA TYR A 204 -0.16 2.29 6.04
C TYR A 204 -1.37 1.55 5.49
N GLU A 205 -2.21 2.25 4.73
CA GLU A 205 -3.38 1.68 4.05
C GLU A 205 -2.99 1.06 2.70
N ASN A 206 -2.25 1.79 1.85
CA ASN A 206 -1.88 1.32 0.51
C ASN A 206 -1.05 0.03 0.51
N PHE A 207 -0.09 -0.10 1.44
CA PHE A 207 0.71 -1.31 1.59
C PHE A 207 0.22 -2.19 2.75
N ARG A 208 -0.93 -1.85 3.35
CA ARG A 208 -1.53 -2.56 4.49
C ARG A 208 -0.49 -2.85 5.58
N VAL A 209 0.34 -1.87 5.94
CA VAL A 209 1.40 -2.00 6.95
C VAL A 209 0.83 -2.26 8.34
N VAL A 210 -0.37 -1.76 8.61
CA VAL A 210 -1.02 -1.84 9.92
C VAL A 210 -2.36 -2.57 9.78
N PRO A 211 -2.69 -3.51 10.69
CA PRO A 211 -4.04 -4.10 10.74
C PRO A 211 -5.09 -3.01 10.97
N SER A 212 -6.24 -3.10 10.28
CA SER A 212 -7.30 -2.09 10.33
C SER A 212 -7.65 -1.63 11.76
N PRO A 213 -7.86 -2.53 12.76
CA PRO A 213 -8.21 -2.13 14.12
C PRO A 213 -7.16 -1.31 14.88
N LEU A 214 -5.95 -1.15 14.32
CA LEU A 214 -4.86 -0.38 14.90
C LEU A 214 -4.67 0.98 14.19
N LEU A 215 -5.35 1.25 13.08
CA LEU A 215 -5.23 2.52 12.35
C LEU A 215 -5.63 3.74 13.20
N GLU A 216 -6.70 3.62 13.98
CA GLU A 216 -7.12 4.68 14.92
C GLU A 216 -6.06 4.99 15.97
N LYS A 217 -5.34 3.98 16.44
CA LYS A 217 -4.21 4.18 17.38
C LYS A 217 -3.02 4.83 16.67
N LEU A 218 -2.75 4.44 15.43
CA LEU A 218 -1.68 5.03 14.62
C LEU A 218 -1.90 6.53 14.41
N ARG A 219 -3.15 6.96 14.17
CA ARG A 219 -3.53 8.37 13.98
C ARG A 219 -3.28 9.26 15.22
N GLN A 220 -3.03 8.67 16.39
CA GLN A 220 -2.66 9.41 17.61
C GLN A 220 -1.18 9.84 17.65
N GLY A 221 -0.35 9.35 16.72
CA GLY A 221 1.03 9.79 16.56
C GLY A 221 1.14 11.12 15.80
N ARG A 222 2.20 11.87 16.06
CA ARG A 222 2.54 13.11 15.37
C ARG A 222 3.75 12.87 14.50
N ILE A 223 3.62 13.16 13.20
CA ILE A 223 4.67 12.96 12.21
C ILE A 223 4.88 14.25 11.44
N ILE A 224 6.10 14.78 11.53
CA ILE A 224 6.52 15.95 10.76
C ILE A 224 7.56 15.49 9.75
N VAL A 225 7.38 15.90 8.49
CA VAL A 225 8.35 15.70 7.41
C VAL A 225 8.91 17.07 7.03
N ARG A 226 10.22 17.25 7.18
CA ARG A 226 10.94 18.50 6.85
C ARG A 226 12.05 18.23 5.83
N ASN A 227 12.37 19.24 5.03
CA ASN A 227 13.65 19.26 4.34
C ASN A 227 14.76 19.75 5.29
N TRP A 228 16.01 19.40 5.05
CA TRP A 228 17.14 19.85 5.85
C TRP A 228 17.32 21.37 5.90
N HIS A 229 16.89 22.12 4.87
CA HIS A 229 16.92 23.59 4.90
C HIS A 229 16.07 24.14 6.05
N ALA A 230 15.00 23.44 6.48
CA ALA A 230 14.23 23.82 7.66
C ALA A 230 15.01 23.62 8.97
N LEU A 231 16.12 22.87 8.94
CA LEU A 231 17.04 22.73 10.07
C LEU A 231 18.14 23.80 10.04
N ASN A 232 18.12 24.75 9.11
CA ASN A 232 19.14 25.79 9.00
C ASN A 232 19.27 26.61 10.29
N TRP A 233 20.50 26.94 10.65
CA TRP A 233 20.83 27.73 11.83
C TRP A 233 22.13 28.51 11.57
N GLU A 234 22.33 29.59 12.32
CA GLU A 234 23.49 30.48 12.16
C GLU A 234 24.32 30.53 13.46
N THR A 235 25.65 30.54 13.33
CA THR A 235 26.57 30.72 14.45
C THR A 235 26.72 32.19 14.85
N GLU A 236 27.21 32.46 16.07
CA GLU A 236 27.52 33.83 16.53
C GLU A 236 28.45 34.56 15.56
N GLU A 237 29.46 33.87 15.04
CA GLU A 237 30.41 34.40 14.06
C GLU A 237 29.76 34.77 12.72
N GLN A 238 28.73 34.03 12.29
CA GLN A 238 28.00 34.31 11.05
C GLN A 238 27.08 35.51 11.20
N ILE A 239 26.39 35.63 12.34
CA ILE A 239 25.54 36.80 12.65
C ILE A 239 26.41 38.05 12.79
N ALA A 240 27.56 37.96 13.48
CA ALA A 240 28.49 39.08 13.64
C ALA A 240 29.07 39.60 12.32
N LYS A 241 29.13 38.76 11.27
CA LYS A 241 29.59 39.14 9.93
C LYS A 241 28.51 39.78 9.05
N LYS A 242 27.22 39.68 9.41
CA LYS A 242 26.12 40.33 8.66
C LYS A 242 26.04 41.82 9.01
N ARG A 243 26.33 42.69 8.03
CA ARG A 243 26.13 44.16 8.12
C ARG A 243 24.65 44.53 7.86
N GLY A 244 23.74 44.07 8.70
CA GLY A 244 22.28 44.27 8.56
C GLY A 244 21.63 45.06 9.70
N VAL A 245 20.39 45.52 9.48
CA VAL A 245 19.56 46.28 10.47
C VAL A 245 18.94 45.36 11.54
N ASP A 246 18.91 44.05 11.30
CA ASP A 246 18.43 43.06 12.27
C ASP A 246 19.50 42.79 13.34
N LYS A 247 19.23 43.23 14.58
CA LYS A 247 20.12 43.13 15.75
C LYS A 247 19.80 41.93 16.65
N ARG A 248 18.95 41.00 16.22
CA ARG A 248 18.63 39.78 17.00
C ARG A 248 19.90 38.92 17.13
N GLY A 249 20.24 38.52 18.37
CA GLY A 249 21.36 37.61 18.66
C GLY A 249 21.12 36.18 18.17
N VAL A 250 22.04 35.25 18.49
CA VAL A 250 21.86 33.84 18.14
C VAL A 250 20.55 33.30 18.70
N GLN A 251 19.77 32.69 17.82
CA GLN A 251 18.50 32.06 18.17
C GLN A 251 18.72 31.03 19.28
N SER A 252 17.93 31.05 20.36
CA SER A 252 18.03 30.03 21.41
C SER A 252 17.54 28.66 20.92
N ASP A 253 17.99 27.57 21.54
CA ASP A 253 17.54 26.21 21.19
C ASP A 253 16.01 26.05 21.34
N GLU A 254 15.39 26.75 22.30
CA GLU A 254 13.93 26.81 22.46
C GLU A 254 13.21 27.51 21.29
N ALA A 255 13.75 28.65 20.83
CA ALA A 255 13.18 29.37 19.68
C ALA A 255 13.35 28.55 18.40
N TYR A 256 14.52 27.93 18.21
CA TYR A 256 14.81 27.05 17.08
C TYR A 256 13.85 25.85 17.03
N VAL A 257 13.67 25.14 18.15
CA VAL A 257 12.74 24.00 18.22
C VAL A 257 11.30 24.42 17.92
N ARG A 258 10.88 25.60 18.37
CA ARG A 258 9.53 26.11 18.09
C ARG A 258 9.29 26.31 16.59
N GLU A 259 10.30 26.82 15.89
CA GLU A 259 10.26 27.03 14.44
C GLU A 259 10.27 25.69 13.67
N VAL A 260 11.21 24.81 13.99
CA VAL A 260 11.38 23.54 13.27
C VAL A 260 10.22 22.58 13.51
N LEU A 261 9.86 22.36 14.79
CA LEU A 261 8.89 21.34 15.20
C LEU A 261 7.45 21.86 15.27
N GLY A 262 7.20 23.17 15.28
CA GLY A 262 5.85 23.73 15.30
C GLY A 262 4.96 23.14 16.40
N ASN A 263 3.91 22.41 16.02
CA ASN A 263 2.98 21.77 16.97
C ASN A 263 3.61 20.62 17.80
N MET A 264 4.79 20.12 17.42
CA MET A 264 5.59 19.18 18.19
C MET A 264 6.63 19.87 19.08
N ALA A 265 6.67 21.21 19.13
CA ALA A 265 7.67 21.96 19.87
C ALA A 265 7.66 21.72 21.39
N THR A 266 6.63 21.13 21.98
CA THR A 266 6.61 20.73 23.41
C THR A 266 6.82 19.23 23.63
N SER A 267 6.97 18.46 22.54
CA SER A 267 7.11 17.01 22.59
C SER A 267 8.53 16.60 22.95
N ARG A 268 8.67 15.61 23.84
CA ARG A 268 9.96 15.03 24.24
C ARG A 268 10.14 13.62 23.66
N ASN A 269 11.37 13.12 23.70
CA ASN A 269 11.75 11.77 23.27
C ASN A 269 11.37 11.52 21.81
N LEU A 270 11.88 12.36 20.92
CA LEU A 270 11.57 12.34 19.49
C LEU A 270 12.26 11.14 18.82
N LEU A 271 11.56 10.44 17.93
CA LEU A 271 12.21 9.55 16.98
C LEU A 271 12.58 10.35 15.74
N VAL A 272 13.84 10.28 15.31
CA VAL A 272 14.30 10.92 14.07
C VAL A 272 14.51 9.86 13.00
N ILE A 273 14.04 10.11 11.79
CA ILE A 273 14.28 9.28 10.61
C ILE A 273 14.91 10.17 9.53
N ASN A 274 16.12 9.83 9.09
CA ASN A 274 16.75 10.49 7.95
C ASN A 274 16.59 9.61 6.71
N ASP A 275 16.02 10.17 5.64
CA ASP A 275 16.10 9.58 4.30
C ASP A 275 17.33 10.14 3.56
N GLU A 276 17.95 9.30 2.73
CA GLU A 276 19.24 9.59 2.09
C GLU A 276 20.29 10.10 3.08
N ALA A 277 20.46 9.36 4.18
CA ALA A 277 21.28 9.76 5.33
C ALA A 277 22.78 10.01 5.02
N HIS A 278 23.24 9.75 3.79
CA HIS A 278 24.58 10.12 3.34
C HIS A 278 24.81 11.65 3.29
N HIS A 279 23.74 12.46 3.39
CA HIS A 279 23.83 13.90 3.64
C HIS A 279 24.00 14.26 5.12
N ALA A 280 23.63 13.35 6.03
CA ALA A 280 23.61 13.59 7.47
C ALA A 280 24.84 12.96 8.15
N TRP A 281 26.01 13.59 8.01
CA TRP A 281 27.27 13.09 8.59
C TRP A 281 28.03 14.17 9.36
N ARG A 282 28.93 13.74 10.26
CA ARG A 282 29.80 14.62 11.04
C ARG A 282 31.20 14.67 10.47
N ILE A 283 31.81 15.84 10.51
CA ILE A 283 33.22 16.01 10.17
C ILE A 283 34.04 15.56 11.37
N PRO A 284 34.95 14.58 11.24
CA PRO A 284 35.79 14.14 12.34
C PRO A 284 36.62 15.29 12.93
N PRO A 285 36.74 15.41 14.26
CA PRO A 285 37.54 16.46 14.91
C PRO A 285 38.99 16.48 14.39
N GLY A 286 39.48 17.64 13.97
CA GLY A 286 40.85 17.81 13.46
C GLY A 286 41.05 17.49 11.97
N SER A 287 40.03 16.98 11.26
CA SER A 287 40.08 16.74 9.82
C SER A 287 39.65 17.98 9.03
N LYS A 288 40.47 18.41 8.06
CA LYS A 288 40.06 19.40 7.04
C LYS A 288 39.59 18.64 5.80
N PRO A 289 38.30 18.71 5.42
CA PRO A 289 37.81 18.03 4.21
C PRO A 289 38.46 18.65 2.97
N LYS A 290 39.56 18.06 2.48
CA LYS A 290 40.22 18.48 1.23
C LYS A 290 39.48 17.86 0.05
N GLY A 291 39.11 18.68 -0.94
CA GLY A 291 38.49 18.21 -2.19
C GLY A 291 36.97 18.02 -2.13
N ILE A 292 36.30 18.36 -1.02
CA ILE A 292 34.85 18.33 -0.89
C ILE A 292 34.29 19.74 -1.09
N GLY A 293 33.21 19.87 -1.86
CA GLY A 293 32.57 21.16 -2.12
C GLY A 293 32.02 21.80 -0.84
N LYS A 294 32.23 23.11 -0.65
CA LYS A 294 31.80 23.85 0.55
C LYS A 294 30.33 23.64 0.90
N ASN A 295 29.45 23.58 -0.11
CA ASN A 295 28.02 23.42 0.09
C ASN A 295 27.64 22.06 0.69
N VAL A 296 28.35 20.98 0.32
CA VAL A 296 28.10 19.62 0.84
C VAL A 296 28.45 19.55 2.32
N VAL A 297 29.55 20.21 2.70
CA VAL A 297 29.99 20.32 4.10
C VAL A 297 29.00 21.17 4.90
N GLU A 298 28.51 22.27 4.33
CA GLU A 298 27.51 23.14 4.95
C GLU A 298 26.18 22.41 5.19
N GLU A 299 25.67 21.69 4.20
CA GLU A 299 24.45 20.87 4.29
C GLU A 299 24.53 19.86 5.44
N ALA A 300 25.61 19.05 5.49
CA ALA A 300 25.80 18.06 6.55
C ALA A 300 25.90 18.70 7.94
N THR A 301 26.63 19.82 8.04
CA THR A 301 26.80 20.56 9.30
C THR A 301 25.46 21.12 9.80
N LYS A 302 24.65 21.70 8.89
CA LYS A 302 23.34 22.25 9.24
C LYS A 302 22.36 21.16 9.65
N TRP A 303 22.32 20.07 8.90
CA TRP A 303 21.42 18.95 9.18
C TRP A 303 21.71 18.33 10.55
N VAL A 304 22.92 17.82 10.76
CA VAL A 304 23.27 17.13 12.02
C VAL A 304 23.33 18.11 13.19
N GLY A 305 23.88 19.32 12.96
CA GLY A 305 23.90 20.37 13.98
C GLY A 305 22.50 20.80 14.41
N GLY A 306 21.55 20.87 13.48
CA GLY A 306 20.13 21.14 13.80
C GLY A 306 19.52 20.06 14.67
N LEU A 307 19.81 18.78 14.40
CA LEU A 307 19.39 17.66 15.24
C LEU A 307 20.02 17.74 16.65
N ASP A 308 21.27 18.19 16.79
CA ASP A 308 21.90 18.39 18.10
C ASP A 308 21.16 19.45 18.93
N ARG A 309 20.72 20.54 18.30
CA ARG A 309 19.92 21.58 18.96
C ARG A 309 18.57 21.02 19.46
N ILE A 310 17.91 20.22 18.62
CA ILE A 310 16.65 19.54 18.98
C ILE A 310 16.88 18.58 20.14
N HIS A 311 17.97 17.80 20.11
CA HIS A 311 18.32 16.87 21.17
C HIS A 311 18.50 17.59 22.51
N ARG A 312 19.26 18.70 22.55
CA ARG A 312 19.47 19.49 23.78
C ARG A 312 18.18 20.02 24.39
N ALA A 313 17.22 20.46 23.57
CA ALA A 313 15.97 21.05 24.06
C ALA A 313 14.86 20.01 24.33
N ARG A 314 14.79 18.89 23.60
CA ARG A 314 13.66 17.93 23.67
C ARG A 314 14.03 16.47 23.88
N GLY A 315 15.29 16.10 23.71
CA GLY A 315 15.73 14.72 23.71
C GLY A 315 15.32 13.98 22.43
N ILE A 316 16.31 13.47 21.70
CA ILE A 316 16.11 12.49 20.63
C ILE A 316 16.26 11.11 21.26
N LEU A 317 15.24 10.26 21.11
CA LEU A 317 15.23 8.88 21.59
C LEU A 317 16.21 8.00 20.79
N LYS A 318 16.09 8.06 19.46
CA LYS A 318 16.95 7.34 18.52
C LYS A 318 16.84 7.98 17.14
N CYS A 319 17.88 7.81 16.34
CA CYS A 319 17.91 8.26 14.96
C CYS A 319 18.11 7.06 14.02
N TYR A 320 17.19 6.88 13.08
CA TYR A 320 17.27 5.83 12.07
C TYR A 320 17.63 6.44 10.71
N ASP A 321 18.76 6.00 10.20
CA ASP A 321 19.32 6.45 8.93
C ASP A 321 19.00 5.43 7.83
N PHE A 322 18.31 5.86 6.77
CA PHE A 322 18.07 5.04 5.60
C PHE A 322 18.87 5.61 4.41
N SER A 323 19.69 4.78 3.78
CA SER A 323 20.49 5.20 2.62
C SER A 323 20.84 4.01 1.74
N ALA A 324 20.92 4.22 0.42
CA ALA A 324 21.51 3.20 -0.46
C ALA A 324 23.04 3.21 -0.36
N THR A 325 23.62 4.38 -0.07
CA THR A 325 25.06 4.64 -0.10
C THR A 325 25.49 5.39 1.17
N PRO A 326 25.51 4.75 2.35
CA PRO A 326 25.81 5.39 3.64
C PRO A 326 27.31 5.72 3.82
N PHE A 327 27.83 6.59 2.96
CA PHE A 327 29.24 7.03 2.96
C PHE A 327 29.30 8.54 3.17
N SER A 328 30.24 8.97 4.00
CA SER A 328 30.66 10.36 4.03
C SER A 328 31.48 10.67 2.77
N PRO A 329 31.28 11.84 2.13
CA PRO A 329 32.09 12.24 0.98
C PRO A 329 33.58 12.31 1.37
N SER A 330 34.48 11.73 0.58
CA SER A 330 35.92 11.61 0.90
C SER A 330 36.87 12.15 -0.20
N GLY A 331 36.35 12.94 -1.14
CA GLY A 331 37.18 13.52 -2.23
C GLY A 331 37.58 12.48 -3.28
N ASN A 332 38.76 12.63 -3.91
CA ASN A 332 39.21 11.82 -5.05
C ASN A 332 39.74 10.41 -4.69
N GLN A 333 39.77 10.03 -3.42
CA GLN A 333 40.22 8.70 -2.98
C GLN A 333 39.24 8.18 -1.94
N ASN A 334 38.45 7.18 -2.30
CA ASN A 334 37.59 6.45 -1.36
C ASN A 334 38.48 5.68 -0.39
N ARG A 335 38.55 6.15 0.86
CA ARG A 335 39.27 5.51 1.95
C ARG A 335 38.26 4.81 2.87
N ASP A 336 38.73 3.81 3.61
CA ASP A 336 37.90 2.96 4.50
C ASP A 336 37.22 3.73 5.63
N ASP A 337 37.73 4.90 5.96
CA ASP A 337 37.23 5.81 6.98
C ASP A 337 35.93 6.56 6.57
N ALA A 338 35.47 6.38 5.33
CA ALA A 338 34.30 7.08 4.81
C ALA A 338 32.96 6.37 5.09
N LEU A 339 32.95 5.06 5.35
CA LEU A 339 31.72 4.29 5.57
C LEU A 339 31.13 4.57 6.97
N PHE A 340 29.80 4.66 7.08
CA PHE A 340 29.15 4.79 8.39
C PHE A 340 29.43 3.55 9.25
N GLY A 341 29.98 3.76 10.45
CA GLY A 341 30.26 2.68 11.41
C GLY A 341 29.00 2.05 12.01
N TRP A 342 27.89 2.78 12.04
CA TRP A 342 26.62 2.37 12.64
C TRP A 342 25.65 1.65 11.68
N ILE A 343 26.16 1.04 10.61
CA ILE A 343 25.33 0.22 9.71
C ILE A 343 24.98 -1.09 10.41
N ILE A 344 23.69 -1.35 10.56
CA ILE A 344 23.16 -2.54 11.26
C ILE A 344 22.44 -3.52 10.33
N SER A 345 22.05 -3.07 9.15
CA SER A 345 21.39 -3.88 8.13
C SER A 345 21.93 -3.48 6.76
N ASP A 346 22.11 -4.46 5.87
CA ASP A 346 22.61 -4.27 4.52
C ASP A 346 21.79 -5.08 3.52
N PHE A 347 21.37 -4.43 2.44
CA PHE A 347 20.84 -5.08 1.26
C PHE A 347 21.26 -4.23 0.04
N GLY A 348 22.37 -4.64 -0.59
CA GLY A 348 23.07 -3.84 -1.59
C GLY A 348 22.46 -3.92 -2.99
N LEU A 349 23.03 -3.19 -3.96
CA LEU A 349 22.55 -3.21 -5.35
C LEU A 349 22.62 -4.62 -5.95
N ASN A 350 23.70 -5.36 -5.70
CA ASN A 350 23.85 -6.71 -6.24
C ASN A 350 22.76 -7.66 -5.73
N ASP A 351 22.44 -7.61 -4.43
CA ASP A 351 21.35 -8.42 -3.86
C ASP A 351 19.99 -8.03 -4.47
N ALA A 352 19.80 -6.74 -4.74
CA ALA A 352 18.59 -6.24 -5.40
C ALA A 352 18.47 -6.68 -6.86
N ILE A 353 19.57 -6.73 -7.62
CA ILE A 353 19.59 -7.24 -9.00
C ILE A 353 19.33 -8.75 -9.00
N GLU A 354 20.05 -9.50 -8.16
CA GLU A 354 19.93 -10.96 -8.07
C GLU A 354 18.57 -11.43 -7.54
N SER A 355 17.87 -10.56 -6.81
CA SER A 355 16.48 -10.79 -6.36
C SER A 355 15.43 -10.20 -7.31
N GLY A 356 15.85 -9.59 -8.42
CA GLY A 356 14.96 -8.96 -9.40
C GLY A 356 14.18 -7.74 -8.89
N LEU A 357 14.61 -7.09 -7.80
CA LEU A 357 13.96 -5.90 -7.24
C LEU A 357 14.22 -4.64 -8.10
N VAL A 358 15.24 -4.66 -8.93
CA VAL A 358 15.62 -3.58 -9.85
C VAL A 358 15.89 -4.14 -11.25
N LYS A 359 15.97 -3.26 -12.25
CA LYS A 359 16.34 -3.60 -13.63
C LYS A 359 17.78 -4.11 -13.71
N THR A 360 18.01 -5.02 -14.64
CA THR A 360 19.31 -5.55 -15.01
C THR A 360 20.05 -4.60 -15.97
N PRO A 361 21.23 -4.09 -15.61
CA PRO A 361 22.04 -3.27 -16.51
C PRO A 361 22.70 -4.11 -17.61
N ARG A 362 22.61 -3.63 -18.86
CA ARG A 362 23.36 -4.17 -20.02
C ARG A 362 24.33 -3.12 -20.53
N VAL A 363 25.56 -3.54 -20.79
CA VAL A 363 26.67 -2.67 -21.22
C VAL A 363 27.22 -3.15 -22.57
N VAL A 364 27.87 -2.26 -23.32
CA VAL A 364 28.52 -2.61 -24.59
C VAL A 364 29.82 -3.34 -24.32
N ILE A 365 29.97 -4.57 -24.82
CA ILE A 365 31.17 -5.40 -24.63
C ILE A 365 31.98 -5.49 -25.93
N HIS A 366 31.30 -5.59 -27.08
CA HIS A 366 31.90 -5.68 -28.41
C HIS A 366 31.22 -4.71 -29.40
N ASP A 367 32.00 -4.19 -30.34
CA ASP A 367 31.54 -3.48 -31.53
C ASP A 367 32.45 -3.83 -32.73
N ASP A 368 32.04 -3.46 -33.94
CA ASP A 368 32.80 -3.72 -35.18
C ASP A 368 33.99 -2.75 -35.36
N ALA A 369 34.20 -1.83 -34.42
CA ALA A 369 35.32 -0.90 -34.46
C ALA A 369 36.59 -1.55 -33.89
N LEU A 370 37.76 -1.00 -34.22
CA LEU A 370 39.00 -1.42 -33.58
C LEU A 370 38.87 -1.20 -32.07
N PRO A 371 38.95 -2.27 -31.24
CA PRO A 371 38.84 -2.13 -29.80
C PRO A 371 40.01 -1.30 -29.26
N ASP A 372 39.82 -0.70 -28.09
CA ASP A 372 40.89 0.03 -27.44
C ASP A 372 42.08 -0.92 -27.18
N ILE A 373 43.27 -0.55 -27.67
CA ILE A 373 44.47 -1.41 -27.67
C ILE A 373 44.92 -1.77 -26.24
N ARG A 374 44.55 -0.98 -25.23
CA ARG A 374 44.92 -1.20 -23.82
C ARG A 374 43.94 -2.09 -23.08
N THR A 375 42.66 -2.03 -23.42
CA THR A 375 41.57 -2.73 -22.70
C THR A 375 40.95 -3.89 -23.48
N TYR A 376 41.18 -3.96 -24.80
CA TYR A 376 40.57 -4.91 -25.73
C TYR A 376 39.02 -4.91 -25.71
N LYS A 377 38.41 -3.83 -25.20
CA LYS A 377 36.96 -3.63 -25.13
C LYS A 377 36.52 -2.53 -26.11
N SER A 378 35.22 -2.49 -26.40
CA SER A 378 34.61 -1.39 -27.14
C SER A 378 34.95 -0.03 -26.52
N ARG A 379 35.29 0.95 -27.37
CA ARG A 379 35.52 2.35 -26.95
C ARG A 379 34.27 2.97 -26.29
N LEU A 380 33.08 2.43 -26.56
CA LEU A 380 31.81 2.88 -25.99
C LEU A 380 31.59 2.41 -24.54
N TYR A 381 32.30 1.36 -24.09
CA TYR A 381 32.21 0.86 -22.72
C TYR A 381 32.64 1.92 -21.70
N HIS A 382 33.69 2.69 -22.02
CA HIS A 382 34.23 3.79 -21.20
C HIS A 382 34.33 5.10 -21.99
N ILE A 383 33.26 5.47 -22.68
CA ILE A 383 33.25 6.61 -23.62
C ILE A 383 33.87 7.90 -23.05
N TYR A 384 33.66 8.20 -21.77
CA TYR A 384 34.20 9.41 -21.14
C TYR A 384 35.72 9.42 -20.97
N TYR A 385 36.34 8.26 -20.78
CA TYR A 385 37.78 8.16 -20.55
C TYR A 385 38.59 7.97 -21.83
N ASP A 386 37.92 7.78 -22.97
CA ASP A 386 38.57 7.83 -24.28
C ASP A 386 39.33 9.17 -24.43
N PRO A 387 40.61 9.18 -24.86
CA PRO A 387 41.41 10.39 -24.93
C PRO A 387 40.74 11.53 -25.72
N GLU A 388 40.09 11.21 -26.85
CA GLU A 388 39.44 12.19 -27.72
C GLU A 388 38.22 12.83 -27.03
N VAL A 389 37.50 12.05 -26.23
CA VAL A 389 36.31 12.50 -25.52
C VAL A 389 36.66 13.22 -24.23
N LYS A 390 37.58 12.65 -23.44
CA LYS A 390 37.93 13.17 -22.11
C LYS A 390 38.49 14.58 -22.20
N ASP A 391 39.39 14.82 -23.15
CA ASP A 391 40.05 16.11 -23.30
C ASP A 391 39.06 17.17 -23.83
N ASP A 392 38.21 16.80 -24.80
CA ASP A 392 37.18 17.69 -25.32
C ASP A 392 36.10 18.03 -24.28
N LEU A 393 35.57 17.05 -23.54
CA LEU A 393 34.51 17.30 -22.57
C LEU A 393 34.98 18.06 -21.32
N ASN A 394 36.29 18.13 -21.05
CA ASN A 394 36.85 18.86 -19.92
C ASN A 394 37.27 20.30 -20.24
N ARG A 395 37.19 20.74 -21.50
CA ARG A 395 37.48 22.12 -21.91
C ARG A 395 36.25 23.01 -21.80
N ARG A 396 36.46 24.33 -21.79
CA ARG A 396 35.36 25.29 -21.97
C ARG A 396 34.96 25.31 -23.44
N ALA A 397 33.68 25.18 -23.72
CA ALA A 397 33.16 25.13 -25.07
C ALA A 397 31.79 25.83 -25.12
N LYS A 398 31.49 26.46 -26.25
CA LYS A 398 30.17 27.04 -26.51
C LYS A 398 29.17 25.94 -26.90
N PRO A 399 27.86 26.14 -26.66
CA PRO A 399 26.83 25.15 -27.02
C PRO A 399 26.85 24.72 -28.49
N GLU A 400 27.17 25.62 -29.41
CA GLU A 400 27.18 25.35 -30.86
C GLU A 400 28.35 24.49 -31.36
N GLU A 401 29.39 24.30 -30.54
CA GLU A 401 30.56 23.53 -30.91
C GLU A 401 30.24 22.01 -31.00
N PRO A 402 30.71 21.32 -32.05
CA PRO A 402 30.39 19.91 -32.30
C PRO A 402 30.93 19.02 -31.17
N LEU A 403 30.18 17.96 -30.83
CA LEU A 403 30.61 16.93 -29.88
C LEU A 403 31.61 15.97 -30.55
N PRO A 404 32.44 15.24 -29.78
CA PRO A 404 33.33 14.23 -30.33
C PRO A 404 32.57 13.16 -31.13
N ASP A 405 33.15 12.69 -32.24
CA ASP A 405 32.52 11.71 -33.12
C ASP A 405 32.14 10.42 -32.40
N LEU A 406 32.98 9.95 -31.46
CA LEU A 406 32.67 8.78 -30.64
C LEU A 406 31.39 8.96 -29.81
N VAL A 407 31.16 10.17 -29.26
CA VAL A 407 29.93 10.50 -28.52
C VAL A 407 28.72 10.49 -29.45
N MET A 408 28.86 11.08 -30.65
CA MET A 408 27.81 11.06 -31.66
C MET A 408 27.46 9.63 -32.11
N ASN A 409 28.46 8.79 -32.35
CA ASN A 409 28.30 7.37 -32.67
C ASN A 409 27.60 6.60 -31.55
N GLY A 410 27.97 6.87 -30.29
CA GLY A 410 27.26 6.32 -29.14
C GLY A 410 25.77 6.66 -29.14
N TYR A 411 25.41 7.92 -29.44
CA TYR A 411 24.00 8.33 -29.55
C TYR A 411 23.28 7.67 -30.71
N TYR A 412 23.93 7.50 -31.87
CA TYR A 412 23.33 6.81 -33.01
C TYR A 412 22.94 5.37 -32.67
N LEU A 413 23.86 4.62 -32.07
CA LEU A 413 23.63 3.22 -31.71
C LEU A 413 22.59 3.08 -30.59
N LEU A 414 22.78 3.80 -29.48
CA LEU A 414 21.90 3.72 -28.32
C LEU A 414 20.50 4.24 -28.65
N GLY A 415 20.41 5.30 -29.45
CA GLY A 415 19.13 5.90 -29.83
C GLY A 415 18.39 5.13 -30.92
N HIS A 416 19.10 4.40 -31.79
CA HIS A 416 18.45 3.45 -32.70
C HIS A 416 17.80 2.29 -31.93
N ASP A 417 18.45 1.78 -30.87
CA ASP A 417 17.85 0.76 -29.99
C ASP A 417 16.66 1.32 -29.18
N TRP A 418 16.78 2.56 -28.68
CA TRP A 418 15.67 3.27 -28.06
C TRP A 418 14.47 3.40 -29.02
N ARG A 419 14.70 3.71 -30.30
CA ARG A 419 13.64 3.83 -31.30
C ARG A 419 12.91 2.50 -31.55
N LYS A 420 13.65 1.38 -31.57
CA LYS A 420 13.04 0.03 -31.62
C LYS A 420 12.15 -0.20 -30.40
N THR A 421 12.63 0.15 -29.21
CA THR A 421 11.89 0.05 -27.95
C THR A 421 10.60 0.88 -28.00
N ALA A 422 10.68 2.13 -28.43
CA ALA A 422 9.54 3.04 -28.56
C ALA A 422 8.47 2.49 -29.52
N LYS A 423 8.86 2.04 -30.72
CA LYS A 423 7.93 1.44 -31.69
C LYS A 423 7.23 0.19 -31.16
N ASN A 424 7.95 -0.63 -30.37
CA ASN A 424 7.35 -1.82 -29.78
C ASN A 424 6.34 -1.47 -28.67
N TRP A 425 6.62 -0.42 -27.89
CA TRP A 425 5.67 0.09 -26.90
C TRP A 425 4.42 0.67 -27.57
N GLU A 426 4.57 1.46 -28.64
CA GLU A 426 3.44 1.99 -29.42
C GLU A 426 2.55 0.89 -30.01
N LYS A 427 3.15 -0.12 -30.66
CA LYS A 427 2.41 -1.24 -31.27
C LYS A 427 1.62 -2.07 -30.27
N SER A 428 2.05 -2.10 -29.02
CA SER A 428 1.42 -2.93 -28.00
C SER A 428 0.13 -2.34 -27.44
N SER A 429 -0.19 -1.05 -27.69
CA SER A 429 -1.35 -0.33 -27.15
C SER A 429 -1.48 -0.36 -25.61
N LYS A 430 -0.45 -0.80 -24.88
CA LYS A 430 -0.49 -1.12 -23.45
C LYS A 430 0.18 -0.08 -22.53
N ASN A 431 0.99 0.82 -23.08
CA ASN A 431 1.66 1.90 -22.34
C ASN A 431 1.14 3.26 -22.82
N SER A 432 0.75 4.12 -21.88
CA SER A 432 0.33 5.50 -22.15
C SER A 432 1.52 6.48 -22.27
N THR A 433 2.75 6.07 -21.91
CA THR A 433 3.96 6.92 -21.90
C THR A 433 5.13 6.34 -22.70
N PRO A 434 5.98 7.19 -23.31
CA PRO A 434 7.12 6.76 -24.10
C PRO A 434 8.31 6.30 -23.22
N PRO A 435 9.23 5.49 -23.78
CA PRO A 435 10.48 5.16 -23.10
C PRO A 435 11.40 6.38 -22.99
N VAL A 436 12.19 6.45 -21.92
CA VAL A 436 13.07 7.59 -21.62
C VAL A 436 14.54 7.21 -21.78
N MET A 437 15.31 8.09 -22.41
CA MET A 437 16.77 8.10 -22.43
C MET A 437 17.30 9.17 -21.46
N ILE A 438 18.34 8.82 -20.67
CA ILE A 438 19.03 9.76 -19.79
C ILE A 438 20.45 9.98 -20.29
N THR A 439 20.90 11.22 -20.28
CA THR A 439 22.32 11.58 -20.39
C THR A 439 22.83 12.19 -19.10
N VAL A 440 23.96 11.66 -18.62
CA VAL A 440 24.66 12.16 -17.43
C VAL A 440 25.96 12.84 -17.86
N ALA A 441 25.93 14.17 -17.96
CA ALA A 441 27.07 14.98 -18.37
C ALA A 441 28.02 15.29 -17.21
N ASN A 442 29.31 15.48 -17.52
CA ASN A 442 30.32 15.86 -16.55
C ASN A 442 30.18 17.33 -16.07
N ARG A 443 29.70 18.23 -16.92
CA ARG A 443 29.62 19.69 -16.68
C ARG A 443 28.45 20.34 -17.41
N THR A 444 28.11 21.56 -17.00
CA THR A 444 27.02 22.37 -17.59
C THR A 444 27.26 22.71 -19.05
N GLU A 445 28.50 22.96 -19.45
CA GLU A 445 28.87 23.25 -20.84
C GLU A 445 28.61 22.04 -21.75
N THR A 446 28.96 20.84 -21.30
CA THR A 446 28.70 19.58 -22.03
C THR A 446 27.19 19.34 -22.18
N ALA A 447 26.41 19.52 -21.11
CA ALA A 447 24.95 19.40 -21.16
C ALA A 447 24.32 20.41 -22.13
N ALA A 448 24.82 21.65 -22.18
CA ALA A 448 24.36 22.66 -23.12
C ALA A 448 24.69 22.31 -24.57
N ARG A 449 25.90 21.76 -24.85
CA ARG A 449 26.29 21.26 -26.19
C ARG A 449 25.40 20.12 -26.66
N LEU A 450 25.10 19.18 -25.75
CA LEU A 450 24.18 18.08 -26.03
C LEU A 450 22.79 18.59 -26.36
N LYS A 451 22.24 19.48 -25.53
CA LYS A 451 20.93 20.08 -25.78
C LYS A 451 20.90 20.77 -27.15
N TYR A 452 21.93 21.55 -27.47
CA TYR A 452 22.05 22.20 -28.76
C TYR A 452 22.10 21.19 -29.92
N ALA A 453 22.86 20.11 -29.78
CA ALA A 453 22.96 19.05 -30.80
C ALA A 453 21.59 18.37 -31.05
N PHE A 454 20.82 18.08 -30.00
CA PHE A 454 19.46 17.55 -30.14
C PHE A 454 18.50 18.58 -30.75
N ASP A 455 18.45 19.82 -30.25
CA ASP A 455 17.57 20.88 -30.76
C ASP A 455 17.81 21.18 -32.25
N ARG A 456 19.07 21.07 -32.70
CA ARG A 456 19.47 21.30 -34.10
C ARG A 456 19.43 20.03 -34.96
N LYS A 457 18.88 18.93 -34.45
CA LYS A 457 18.78 17.63 -35.15
C LYS A 457 20.12 17.14 -35.70
N ARG A 458 21.23 17.43 -34.99
CA ARG A 458 22.57 16.93 -35.36
C ARG A 458 22.73 15.45 -35.04
N ILE A 459 21.90 14.92 -34.14
CA ILE A 459 21.74 13.49 -33.89
C ILE A 459 20.56 13.03 -34.75
N ALA A 460 20.81 12.18 -35.74
CA ALA A 460 19.82 11.69 -36.72
C ALA A 460 18.82 10.67 -36.13
N ILE A 461 18.19 11.02 -35.01
CA ILE A 461 17.07 10.30 -34.40
C ILE A 461 16.01 11.35 -34.10
N GLU A 462 15.14 11.59 -35.09
CA GLU A 462 14.20 12.72 -35.08
C GLU A 462 13.31 12.72 -33.84
N GLU A 463 12.88 11.54 -33.38
CA GLU A 463 12.01 11.40 -32.21
C GLU A 463 12.67 11.86 -30.90
N LEU A 464 14.00 11.74 -30.76
CA LEU A 464 14.74 12.20 -29.57
C LEU A 464 15.13 13.69 -29.63
N CYS A 465 14.91 14.34 -30.78
CA CYS A 465 15.26 15.73 -31.06
C CYS A 465 14.09 16.71 -30.87
N ASP A 466 12.93 16.25 -30.40
CA ASP A 466 11.80 17.11 -30.10
C ASP A 466 12.09 17.98 -28.87
N SER A 467 12.19 19.30 -29.08
CA SER A 467 12.51 20.27 -28.03
C SER A 467 11.50 20.30 -26.89
N GLU A 468 10.23 19.94 -27.14
CA GLU A 468 9.19 19.90 -26.10
C GLU A 468 9.31 18.63 -25.23
N ARG A 469 10.00 17.61 -25.72
CA ARG A 469 10.21 16.31 -25.05
C ARG A 469 11.63 16.13 -24.49
N ILE A 470 12.47 17.15 -24.61
CA ILE A 470 13.81 17.22 -24.02
C ILE A 470 13.77 18.01 -22.72
N LEU A 471 14.20 17.37 -21.64
CA LEU A 471 14.33 17.99 -20.33
C LEU A 471 15.79 18.26 -20.00
N HIS A 472 16.18 19.54 -19.93
CA HIS A 472 17.54 19.95 -19.58
C HIS A 472 17.60 20.43 -18.12
N ILE A 473 18.37 19.73 -17.29
CA ILE A 473 18.47 19.96 -15.86
C ILE A 473 19.83 20.57 -15.52
N ASP A 474 19.83 21.86 -15.23
CA ASP A 474 20.99 22.55 -14.66
C ASP A 474 20.89 22.58 -13.13
N SER A 475 21.95 22.13 -12.47
CA SER A 475 22.14 22.12 -11.02
C SER A 475 21.86 23.46 -10.32
N THR A 476 21.95 24.59 -11.03
CA THR A 476 21.70 25.93 -10.47
C THR A 476 20.22 26.29 -10.35
N VAL A 477 19.37 25.75 -11.21
CA VAL A 477 17.93 26.06 -11.26
C VAL A 477 17.18 25.30 -10.17
N LEU A 478 17.51 24.02 -9.98
CA LEU A 478 16.92 23.18 -8.92
C LEU A 478 17.23 23.70 -7.52
N LYS A 479 18.48 24.09 -7.25
CA LYS A 479 18.90 24.62 -5.93
C LYS A 479 18.10 25.85 -5.50
N LYS A 480 17.80 26.77 -6.44
CA LYS A 480 16.97 27.96 -6.15
C LYS A 480 15.52 27.60 -5.86
N ALA A 481 15.00 26.53 -6.45
CA ALA A 481 13.66 26.02 -6.15
C ALA A 481 13.60 25.37 -4.76
N GLU A 482 14.64 24.61 -4.39
CA GLU A 482 14.70 23.83 -3.15
C GLU A 482 14.84 24.69 -1.89
N SER A 483 15.56 25.82 -1.96
CA SER A 483 15.72 26.73 -0.82
C SER A 483 14.49 27.58 -0.49
N SER A 484 13.42 27.49 -1.28
CA SER A 484 12.25 28.39 -1.18
C SER A 484 11.18 27.96 -0.16
N GLU A 485 11.45 26.94 0.66
CA GLU A 485 10.51 26.49 1.72
C GLU A 485 10.23 27.57 2.78
N GLU A 486 11.13 28.55 2.93
CA GLU A 486 11.08 29.61 3.94
C GLU A 486 9.92 30.63 3.76
N THR A 487 9.10 30.58 2.68
CA THR A 487 8.14 31.68 2.38
C THR A 487 6.65 31.33 2.36
N ILE A 488 6.20 30.22 2.95
CA ILE A 488 4.76 29.87 2.99
C ILE A 488 4.05 30.38 4.26
N ALA A 489 4.78 30.82 5.29
CA ALA A 489 4.17 31.24 6.56
C ALA A 489 3.67 32.71 6.61
N ASP A 490 4.15 33.60 5.74
CA ASP A 490 3.88 35.05 5.81
C ASP A 490 3.11 35.59 4.60
N LEU A 491 1.92 35.05 4.32
CA LEU A 491 0.92 35.74 3.51
C LEU A 491 -0.24 36.16 4.41
N ASP A 492 0.03 37.16 5.24
CA ASP A 492 -1.01 37.98 5.85
C ASP A 492 -1.66 38.84 4.76
N PHE A 493 -2.98 38.71 4.58
CA PHE A 493 -3.75 39.39 3.54
C PHE A 493 -4.13 40.84 3.91
N SER A 494 -3.54 41.41 4.97
CA SER A 494 -3.78 42.79 5.38
C SER A 494 -2.53 43.65 5.29
N GLN A 495 -2.22 44.15 4.09
CA GLN A 495 -1.87 45.55 3.82
C GLN A 495 -1.42 45.70 2.37
N GLY A 496 -2.21 46.45 1.60
CA GLY A 496 -1.94 46.74 0.20
C GLY A 496 -0.79 47.72 0.03
N ASN A 497 0.38 47.23 -0.39
CA ASN A 497 1.25 47.85 -1.40
C ASN A 497 2.60 47.12 -1.48
N ILE A 498 2.70 46.08 -2.32
CA ILE A 498 4.00 45.61 -2.84
C ILE A 498 3.83 45.19 -4.30
N ASN A 499 4.69 45.73 -5.16
CA ASN A 499 4.75 45.56 -6.61
C ASN A 499 4.77 44.06 -7.04
N PRO A 500 3.74 43.49 -7.72
CA PRO A 500 3.54 42.03 -7.81
C PRO A 500 4.38 41.24 -8.83
N ASN A 501 5.15 41.86 -9.73
CA ASN A 501 5.41 41.24 -11.04
C ASN A 501 6.82 40.72 -11.37
N ARG A 502 7.86 40.87 -10.52
CA ARG A 502 9.21 40.37 -10.87
C ARG A 502 9.67 39.10 -10.14
N GLY A 503 9.20 38.84 -8.92
CA GLY A 503 9.62 37.64 -8.14
C GLY A 503 8.78 36.38 -8.37
N ARG A 504 7.49 36.52 -8.73
CA ARG A 504 6.54 35.40 -8.84
C ARG A 504 6.73 34.52 -10.08
N LYS A 505 7.18 35.09 -11.21
CA LYS A 505 7.32 34.36 -12.48
C LYS A 505 8.47 33.35 -12.45
N GLY A 506 9.62 33.73 -11.87
CA GLY A 506 10.78 32.84 -11.74
C GLY A 506 10.56 31.69 -10.75
N LYS A 507 9.90 31.95 -9.61
CA LYS A 507 9.54 30.89 -8.64
C LYS A 507 8.59 29.85 -9.23
N ARG A 508 7.52 30.30 -9.92
CA ARG A 508 6.58 29.39 -10.60
C ARG A 508 7.23 28.56 -11.70
N GLN A 509 8.14 29.15 -12.47
CA GLN A 509 8.85 28.42 -13.53
C GLN A 509 9.78 27.34 -12.96
N ALA A 510 10.47 27.64 -11.86
CA ALA A 510 11.35 26.68 -11.20
C ALA A 510 10.56 25.53 -10.54
N GLU A 511 9.38 25.84 -9.97
CA GLU A 511 8.46 24.83 -9.44
C GLU A 511 7.88 23.92 -10.54
N PHE A 512 7.46 24.50 -11.67
CA PHE A 512 6.99 23.74 -12.82
C PHE A 512 8.08 22.81 -13.39
N LEU A 513 9.31 23.30 -13.56
CA LEU A 513 10.42 22.48 -14.03
C LEU A 513 10.69 21.31 -13.08
N ARG A 514 10.60 21.55 -11.76
CA ARG A 514 10.73 20.50 -10.75
C ARG A 514 9.61 19.47 -10.84
N GLN A 515 8.35 19.90 -10.97
CA GLN A 515 7.23 18.99 -11.19
C GLN A 515 7.41 18.15 -12.45
N GLN A 516 7.88 18.76 -13.54
CA GLN A 516 8.16 18.06 -14.79
C GLN A 516 9.27 17.01 -14.64
N VAL A 517 10.35 17.32 -13.92
CA VAL A 517 11.40 16.34 -13.57
C VAL A 517 10.84 15.20 -12.73
N ASP A 518 10.08 15.52 -11.68
CA ASP A 518 9.58 14.54 -10.71
C ASP A 518 8.53 13.58 -11.30
N THR A 519 7.86 13.98 -12.39
CA THR A 519 6.75 13.25 -13.01
C THR A 519 7.09 12.64 -14.37
N VAL A 520 8.38 12.54 -14.72
CA VAL A 520 8.82 11.92 -15.98
C VAL A 520 8.22 10.51 -16.14
N GLY A 521 7.49 10.29 -17.23
CA GLY A 521 6.85 9.01 -17.54
C GLY A 521 5.58 8.68 -16.75
N GLN A 522 5.00 9.66 -16.03
CA GLN A 522 3.72 9.50 -15.32
C GLN A 522 2.56 10.09 -16.14
N VAL A 523 1.49 9.32 -16.31
CA VAL A 523 0.30 9.69 -17.12
C VAL A 523 -0.44 10.88 -16.50
N GLY A 524 -0.86 11.84 -17.33
CA GLY A 524 -1.62 13.02 -16.89
C GLY A 524 -0.80 14.05 -16.12
N GLN A 525 0.53 13.92 -16.07
CA GLN A 525 1.42 14.82 -15.35
C GLN A 525 2.35 15.58 -16.30
N PRO A 526 2.96 16.71 -15.88
CA PRO A 526 3.79 17.54 -16.77
C PRO A 526 4.98 16.81 -17.43
N GLY A 527 5.49 15.74 -16.80
CA GLY A 527 6.58 14.92 -17.31
C GLY A 527 6.17 13.73 -18.20
N GLU A 528 4.87 13.56 -18.49
CA GLU A 528 4.31 12.41 -19.19
C GLU A 528 5.03 12.07 -20.51
N TRP A 529 5.28 13.09 -21.33
CA TRP A 529 5.77 12.95 -22.71
C TRP A 529 7.29 13.18 -22.86
N ILE A 530 8.02 13.32 -21.76
CA ILE A 530 9.48 13.48 -21.81
C ILE A 530 10.11 12.19 -22.34
N GLN A 531 11.03 12.33 -23.29
CA GLN A 531 11.73 11.20 -23.94
C GLN A 531 13.24 11.26 -23.72
N ASN A 532 13.80 12.44 -23.51
CA ASN A 532 15.23 12.65 -23.35
C ASN A 532 15.53 13.58 -22.17
N VAL A 533 16.30 13.12 -21.19
CA VAL A 533 16.70 13.89 -20.02
C VAL A 533 18.20 14.13 -20.06
N ILE A 534 18.62 15.39 -20.09
CA ILE A 534 20.03 15.80 -20.07
C ILE A 534 20.32 16.46 -18.73
N SER A 535 21.19 15.87 -17.92
CA SER A 535 21.49 16.36 -16.58
C SER A 535 22.99 16.51 -16.33
N VAL A 536 23.33 17.52 -15.53
CA VAL A 536 24.67 17.76 -15.02
C VAL A 536 24.75 17.25 -13.58
N GLY A 537 25.57 16.22 -13.36
CA GLY A 537 25.74 15.65 -12.02
C GLY A 537 24.72 14.57 -11.69
N MET A 538 24.33 14.47 -10.42
CA MET A 538 23.28 13.55 -9.99
C MET A 538 21.92 14.19 -10.26
N LEU A 539 20.97 13.42 -10.81
CA LEU A 539 19.57 13.83 -10.86
C LEU A 539 19.08 14.15 -9.43
N SER A 540 18.04 14.98 -9.28
CA SER A 540 17.50 15.32 -7.95
C SER A 540 17.11 14.07 -7.16
N GLU A 541 17.42 14.07 -5.87
CA GLU A 541 17.01 13.00 -4.96
C GLU A 541 15.49 12.87 -4.94
N GLY A 542 15.02 11.64 -5.12
CA GLY A 542 13.60 11.37 -5.29
C GLY A 542 13.09 11.32 -6.73
N TRP A 543 13.96 11.39 -7.75
CA TRP A 543 13.55 11.07 -9.13
C TRP A 543 13.16 9.59 -9.28
N ASP A 544 11.97 9.31 -9.84
CA ASP A 544 11.31 7.99 -9.84
C ASP A 544 10.66 7.70 -11.21
N ALA A 545 11.48 7.55 -12.24
CA ALA A 545 11.01 7.25 -13.59
C ALA A 545 11.15 5.75 -13.90
N LYS A 546 10.01 5.04 -13.96
CA LYS A 546 9.95 3.63 -14.35
C LYS A 546 10.18 3.41 -15.85
N THR A 547 10.01 4.45 -16.68
CA THR A 547 10.10 4.40 -18.15
C THR A 547 11.52 4.50 -18.70
N VAL A 548 12.53 4.63 -17.83
CA VAL A 548 13.94 4.70 -18.24
C VAL A 548 14.38 3.36 -18.83
N THR A 549 14.88 3.39 -20.05
CA THR A 549 15.36 2.20 -20.76
C THR A 549 16.79 2.34 -21.25
N HIS A 550 17.28 3.57 -21.40
CA HIS A 550 18.60 3.87 -21.97
C HIS A 550 19.35 4.92 -21.14
N ILE A 551 20.65 4.72 -20.90
CA ILE A 551 21.50 5.65 -20.14
C ILE A 551 22.82 5.88 -20.91
N MET A 552 23.15 7.15 -21.13
CA MET A 552 24.41 7.62 -21.69
C MET A 552 25.25 8.30 -20.58
N GLY A 553 26.37 7.69 -20.20
CA GLY A 553 27.31 8.21 -19.22
C GLY A 553 28.45 9.00 -19.86
N LEU A 554 28.47 10.32 -19.71
CA LEU A 554 29.51 11.22 -20.24
C LEU A 554 30.29 11.91 -19.13
N ARG A 555 30.61 11.16 -18.06
CA ARG A 555 31.36 11.64 -16.90
C ARG A 555 32.25 10.56 -16.29
N ALA A 556 33.19 10.99 -15.45
CA ALA A 556 33.99 10.08 -14.65
C ALA A 556 33.11 9.33 -13.63
N PHE A 557 33.17 8.01 -13.67
CA PHE A 557 32.60 7.09 -12.70
C PHE A 557 33.75 6.38 -11.97
N SER A 558 34.29 7.04 -10.95
CA SER A 558 35.48 6.56 -10.22
C SER A 558 35.15 5.59 -9.07
N SER A 559 33.88 5.30 -8.81
CA SER A 559 33.46 4.37 -7.75
C SER A 559 32.10 3.72 -8.03
N GLN A 560 31.90 2.53 -7.48
CA GLN A 560 30.61 1.83 -7.49
C GLN A 560 29.50 2.72 -6.89
N LEU A 561 29.79 3.47 -5.84
CA LEU A 561 28.81 4.33 -5.16
C LEU A 561 28.22 5.39 -6.07
N LEU A 562 29.07 6.06 -6.85
CA LEU A 562 28.58 7.06 -7.80
C LEU A 562 27.75 6.41 -8.91
N CYS A 563 28.10 5.17 -9.32
CA CYS A 563 27.29 4.40 -10.26
C CYS A 563 25.93 4.04 -9.65
N GLU A 564 25.88 3.54 -8.42
CA GLU A 564 24.63 3.22 -7.71
C GLU A 564 23.73 4.46 -7.53
N GLN A 565 24.30 5.60 -7.16
CA GLN A 565 23.57 6.85 -6.98
C GLN A 565 23.02 7.41 -8.29
N VAL A 566 23.77 7.31 -9.39
CA VAL A 566 23.37 7.89 -10.68
C VAL A 566 22.45 6.93 -11.45
N VAL A 567 22.81 5.65 -11.52
CA VAL A 567 22.09 4.64 -12.30
C VAL A 567 20.90 4.08 -11.55
N GLY A 568 20.98 3.90 -10.23
CA GLY A 568 19.91 3.31 -9.41
C GLY A 568 18.56 4.05 -9.50
N ARG A 569 18.57 5.31 -9.96
CA ARG A 569 17.37 6.12 -10.22
C ARG A 569 16.63 5.70 -11.49
N GLY A 570 17.35 5.17 -12.48
CA GLY A 570 16.81 4.59 -13.71
C GLY A 570 16.59 3.07 -13.65
N LEU A 571 17.12 2.38 -12.63
CA LEU A 571 16.97 0.94 -12.45
C LEU A 571 15.60 0.52 -11.88
N ARG A 572 14.66 1.45 -11.72
CA ARG A 572 13.35 1.11 -11.19
C ARG A 572 12.56 0.31 -12.19
N ARG A 573 12.08 -0.84 -11.74
CA ARG A 573 11.26 -1.74 -12.55
C ARG A 573 9.80 -1.31 -12.58
N THR A 574 9.10 -1.79 -13.59
CA THR A 574 7.70 -1.43 -13.88
C THR A 574 6.71 -2.38 -13.23
N SER A 575 7.03 -3.68 -13.17
CA SER A 575 6.14 -4.73 -12.67
C SER A 575 6.79 -5.49 -11.52
N TYR A 576 5.98 -6.01 -10.59
CA TYR A 576 6.45 -6.91 -9.51
C TYR A 576 5.73 -8.27 -9.61
N GLU A 577 5.43 -8.68 -10.84
CA GLU A 577 4.82 -9.95 -11.14
C GLU A 577 5.86 -11.07 -11.08
N VAL A 578 5.58 -12.10 -10.29
CA VAL A 578 6.42 -13.31 -10.21
C VAL A 578 6.03 -14.26 -11.33
N ASN A 579 7.00 -14.78 -12.06
CA ASN A 579 6.80 -15.85 -13.01
C ASN A 579 6.33 -17.11 -12.24
N PRO A 580 5.12 -17.64 -12.53
CA PRO A 580 4.57 -18.80 -11.81
C PRO A 580 5.41 -20.07 -11.96
N GLU A 581 6.16 -20.23 -13.05
CA GLU A 581 6.98 -21.42 -13.34
C GLU A 581 8.31 -21.39 -12.58
N THR A 582 8.97 -20.22 -12.54
CA THR A 582 10.29 -20.10 -11.93
C THR A 582 10.25 -19.64 -10.47
N GLY A 583 9.13 -19.04 -10.02
CA GLY A 583 9.04 -18.39 -8.72
C GLY A 583 9.89 -17.11 -8.59
N LEU A 584 10.52 -16.68 -9.69
CA LEU A 584 11.39 -15.52 -9.76
C LEU A 584 10.74 -14.39 -10.56
N PHE A 585 11.33 -13.20 -10.47
CA PHE A 585 10.96 -12.08 -11.31
C PHE A 585 11.57 -12.19 -12.71
N GLU A 586 10.80 -11.77 -13.72
CA GLU A 586 11.32 -11.61 -15.07
C GLU A 586 12.30 -10.42 -15.13
N PRO A 587 13.42 -10.56 -15.85
CA PRO A 587 14.39 -9.48 -16.01
C PRO A 587 13.80 -8.32 -16.82
N GLU A 588 13.93 -7.10 -16.29
CA GLU A 588 13.72 -5.87 -17.04
C GLU A 588 15.09 -5.23 -17.30
N TYR A 589 15.38 -4.86 -18.53
CA TYR A 589 16.71 -4.39 -18.89
C TYR A 589 16.80 -2.86 -18.99
N VAL A 590 17.98 -2.33 -18.69
CA VAL A 590 18.39 -0.96 -19.08
C VAL A 590 19.68 -1.04 -19.89
N ASN A 591 19.73 -0.37 -21.03
CA ASN A 591 20.92 -0.33 -21.88
C ASN A 591 21.80 0.87 -21.52
N ILE A 592 23.09 0.64 -21.30
CA ILE A 592 23.98 1.65 -20.72
C ILE A 592 25.27 1.75 -21.52
N PHE A 593 25.62 2.97 -21.92
CA PHE A 593 26.90 3.32 -22.56
C PHE A 593 27.71 4.21 -21.61
N GLY A 594 29.04 4.01 -21.55
CA GLY A 594 29.95 4.88 -20.79
C GLY A 594 29.94 4.74 -19.26
N ILE A 595 29.24 3.74 -18.70
CA ILE A 595 29.23 3.43 -17.26
C ILE A 595 29.70 1.99 -17.05
N PRO A 596 30.88 1.77 -16.44
CA PRO A 596 31.42 0.43 -16.25
C PRO A 596 30.78 -0.29 -15.06
N PHE A 597 30.07 -1.38 -15.34
CA PHE A 597 29.57 -2.34 -14.34
C PHE A 597 30.51 -3.54 -14.24
N THR A 598 31.76 -3.33 -13.84
CA THR A 598 32.79 -4.39 -13.77
C THR A 598 32.55 -5.42 -12.65
N PHE A 599 31.63 -5.14 -11.71
CA PHE A 599 31.32 -5.98 -10.56
C PHE A 599 30.08 -6.88 -10.76
N LEU A 600 29.40 -6.81 -11.90
CA LEU A 600 28.25 -7.66 -12.23
C LEU A 600 28.56 -8.57 -13.42
N PRO A 601 28.07 -9.82 -13.40
CA PRO A 601 28.18 -10.65 -14.57
C PRO A 601 27.34 -10.08 -15.72
N HIS A 602 27.77 -10.38 -16.94
CA HIS A 602 27.02 -10.06 -18.14
C HIS A 602 26.31 -11.33 -18.62
N GLU A 603 25.02 -11.22 -18.93
CA GLU A 603 24.29 -12.30 -19.59
C GLU A 603 24.85 -12.45 -21.01
N GLY A 604 25.37 -13.64 -21.32
CA GLY A 604 26.05 -13.93 -22.59
C GLY A 604 25.09 -14.50 -23.64
N GLU A 605 25.40 -14.22 -24.91
CA GLU A 605 24.67 -14.53 -26.15
C GLU A 605 23.80 -15.80 -26.11
N ALA A 606 22.48 -15.62 -26.11
CA ALA A 606 21.68 -16.38 -27.06
C ALA A 606 21.86 -15.69 -28.43
N ASP A 607 21.91 -16.43 -29.54
CA ASP A 607 22.05 -15.94 -30.93
C ASP A 607 21.02 -14.86 -31.35
N ASN A 608 20.10 -14.48 -30.46
CA ASN A 608 19.16 -13.39 -30.65
C ASN A 608 19.27 -12.39 -29.48
N PRO A 609 19.33 -11.07 -29.75
CA PRO A 609 19.22 -10.07 -28.70
C PRO A 609 17.95 -10.35 -27.87
N PRO A 610 18.03 -10.31 -26.51
CA PRO A 610 16.87 -10.56 -25.68
C PRO A 610 15.71 -9.67 -26.12
N PRO A 611 14.47 -10.19 -26.19
CA PRO A 611 13.35 -9.41 -26.67
C PRO A 611 13.25 -8.11 -25.86
N PRO A 612 12.93 -6.98 -26.51
CA PRO A 612 12.80 -5.71 -25.84
C PRO A 612 11.83 -5.83 -24.65
N PRO A 613 12.01 -5.06 -23.57
CA PRO A 613 11.19 -5.17 -22.37
C PRO A 613 9.71 -5.19 -22.75
N LYS A 614 9.01 -6.29 -22.41
CA LYS A 614 7.59 -6.44 -22.75
C LYS A 614 6.82 -5.30 -22.09
N PRO A 615 5.98 -4.57 -22.84
CA PRO A 615 5.19 -3.47 -22.31
C PRO A 615 4.26 -3.99 -21.21
N LYS A 616 4.05 -3.18 -20.18
CA LYS A 616 3.29 -3.56 -18.99
C LYS A 616 2.00 -2.74 -18.94
N THR A 617 0.86 -3.41 -18.89
CA THR A 617 -0.45 -2.75 -18.82
C THR A 617 -0.72 -2.32 -17.38
N ALA A 618 -1.06 -1.04 -17.18
CA ALA A 618 -1.61 -0.56 -15.91
C ALA A 618 -3.05 -1.08 -15.74
N ILE A 619 -3.34 -1.71 -14.61
CA ILE A 619 -4.66 -2.22 -14.24
C ILE A 619 -5.17 -1.36 -13.09
N GLU A 620 -6.25 -0.63 -13.32
CA GLU A 620 -6.77 0.36 -12.38
C GLU A 620 -8.27 0.63 -12.55
N PRO A 621 -8.95 1.12 -11.50
CA PRO A 621 -10.28 1.70 -11.63
C PRO A 621 -10.25 2.91 -12.55
N VAL A 622 -11.19 2.99 -13.50
CA VAL A 622 -11.24 4.09 -14.48
C VAL A 622 -12.11 5.24 -13.97
N PRO A 623 -11.56 6.45 -13.77
CA PRO A 623 -12.35 7.63 -13.44
C PRO A 623 -13.46 7.86 -14.50
N GLY A 624 -14.72 7.99 -14.07
CA GLY A 624 -15.88 8.14 -14.95
C GLY A 624 -16.55 6.83 -15.37
N ARG A 625 -16.06 5.66 -14.91
CA ARG A 625 -16.76 4.37 -14.98
C ARG A 625 -17.43 3.99 -13.67
N ASP A 626 -17.73 4.96 -12.80
CA ASP A 626 -18.34 4.77 -11.48
C ASP A 626 -19.67 4.00 -11.55
N LYS A 627 -20.41 4.13 -12.66
CA LYS A 627 -21.64 3.33 -12.90
C LYS A 627 -21.40 1.82 -12.93
N PHE A 628 -20.20 1.36 -13.28
CA PHE A 628 -19.82 -0.06 -13.30
C PHE A 628 -19.14 -0.51 -12.02
N GLU A 629 -19.02 0.38 -11.03
CA GLU A 629 -18.47 0.05 -9.74
C GLU A 629 -19.35 -0.99 -9.05
N ILE A 630 -18.73 -2.08 -8.57
CA ILE A 630 -19.40 -3.13 -7.80
C ILE A 630 -18.91 -3.06 -6.36
N SER A 631 -19.85 -2.97 -5.42
CA SER A 631 -19.59 -3.00 -3.98
C SER A 631 -20.14 -4.26 -3.33
N TRP A 632 -19.46 -4.76 -2.30
CA TRP A 632 -19.83 -5.98 -1.59
C TRP A 632 -19.62 -5.83 -0.07
N PRO A 633 -20.38 -6.60 0.75
CA PRO A 633 -20.14 -6.63 2.19
C PRO A 633 -18.81 -7.32 2.51
N ASN A 634 -17.97 -6.65 3.29
CA ASN A 634 -16.68 -7.19 3.75
C ASN A 634 -16.89 -8.00 5.03
N VAL A 635 -17.26 -9.27 4.86
CA VAL A 635 -17.61 -10.17 5.96
C VAL A 635 -16.37 -10.90 6.47
N ILE A 636 -16.02 -10.69 7.73
CA ILE A 636 -14.92 -11.41 8.41
C ILE A 636 -15.37 -12.83 8.77
N ARG A 637 -16.57 -12.98 9.33
CA ARG A 637 -17.13 -14.30 9.69
C ARG A 637 -18.64 -14.31 9.68
N VAL A 638 -19.20 -15.49 9.49
CA VAL A 638 -20.62 -15.79 9.70
C VAL A 638 -20.76 -16.47 11.06
N GLU A 639 -21.52 -15.86 11.97
CA GLU A 639 -21.83 -16.43 13.27
C GLU A 639 -23.16 -17.15 13.26
N HIS A 640 -23.20 -18.28 13.98
CA HIS A 640 -24.42 -19.02 14.20
C HIS A 640 -24.97 -18.68 15.58
N THR A 641 -25.94 -17.77 15.62
CA THR A 641 -26.62 -17.42 16.86
C THR A 641 -27.90 -18.25 16.95
N LEU A 642 -28.05 -19.00 18.05
CA LEU A 642 -29.33 -19.63 18.37
C LEU A 642 -30.30 -18.54 18.82
N ARG A 643 -31.38 -18.36 18.08
CA ARG A 643 -32.47 -17.46 18.47
C ARG A 643 -33.68 -18.31 18.86
N PRO A 644 -34.23 -18.13 20.06
CA PRO A 644 -35.47 -18.80 20.43
C PRO A 644 -36.63 -18.19 19.65
N GLU A 645 -37.45 -19.05 19.06
CA GLU A 645 -38.70 -18.73 18.36
C GLU A 645 -39.86 -19.51 18.98
N LEU A 646 -41.03 -18.88 19.01
CA LEU A 646 -42.28 -19.50 19.42
C LEU A 646 -42.96 -20.13 18.21
N SER A 647 -43.33 -21.39 18.33
CA SER A 647 -44.03 -22.14 17.31
C SER A 647 -45.35 -22.71 17.85
N VAL A 648 -46.36 -22.78 16.99
CA VAL A 648 -47.66 -23.42 17.26
C VAL A 648 -47.97 -24.36 16.11
N ASP A 649 -48.32 -25.60 16.42
CA ASP A 649 -48.79 -26.59 15.42
C ASP A 649 -50.29 -26.34 15.15
N TRP A 650 -50.56 -25.49 14.16
CA TRP A 650 -51.92 -25.06 13.80
C TRP A 650 -52.82 -26.20 13.29
N GLY A 651 -52.23 -27.33 12.86
CA GLY A 651 -52.99 -28.50 12.40
C GLY A 651 -53.55 -29.36 13.54
N LYS A 652 -52.95 -29.28 14.74
CA LYS A 652 -53.38 -30.01 15.93
C LYS A 652 -54.13 -29.14 16.94
N LEU A 653 -54.11 -27.82 16.76
CA LEU A 653 -54.81 -26.90 17.63
C LEU A 653 -56.33 -26.98 17.38
N SER A 654 -57.06 -27.51 18.35
CA SER A 654 -58.53 -27.57 18.29
C SER A 654 -59.15 -26.17 18.37
N SER A 655 -60.37 -26.04 17.85
CA SER A 655 -61.17 -24.82 18.04
C SER A 655 -61.50 -24.64 19.53
N LEU A 656 -61.43 -23.41 20.03
CA LEU A 656 -61.84 -23.07 21.39
C LEU A 656 -63.33 -22.75 21.43
N ASP A 657 -64.08 -23.47 22.27
CA ASP A 657 -65.50 -23.23 22.51
C ASP A 657 -65.69 -22.22 23.64
N LEU A 658 -66.31 -21.07 23.33
CA LEU A 658 -66.72 -20.07 24.32
C LEU A 658 -68.24 -20.12 24.51
N ASP A 659 -68.67 -20.60 25.67
CA ASP A 659 -70.09 -20.66 26.03
C ASP A 659 -70.62 -19.28 26.46
N ALA A 660 -71.39 -18.65 25.59
CA ALA A 660 -71.99 -17.35 25.80
C ALA A 660 -73.12 -17.36 26.85
N THR A 661 -73.67 -18.52 27.23
CA THR A 661 -74.70 -18.63 28.29
C THR A 661 -74.11 -18.43 29.68
N THR A 662 -72.82 -18.74 29.84
CA THR A 662 -72.08 -18.57 31.10
C THR A 662 -71.60 -17.13 31.33
N ILE A 663 -71.81 -16.24 30.36
CA ILE A 663 -71.31 -14.87 30.38
C ILE A 663 -72.47 -13.92 30.71
N ALA A 664 -72.43 -13.31 31.89
CA ALA A 664 -73.39 -12.29 32.29
C ALA A 664 -73.20 -11.01 31.46
N LYS A 665 -74.11 -10.72 30.53
CA LYS A 665 -74.05 -9.54 29.64
C LYS A 665 -74.78 -8.31 30.22
N LEU A 666 -75.75 -8.54 31.08
CA LEU A 666 -76.57 -7.52 31.73
C LEU A 666 -76.61 -7.83 33.22
N ALA A 667 -76.34 -6.82 34.05
CA ALA A 667 -76.54 -6.92 35.50
C ALA A 667 -77.48 -5.79 35.94
N GLU A 668 -78.59 -6.17 36.57
CA GLU A 668 -79.58 -5.23 37.08
C GLU A 668 -79.40 -5.06 38.58
N LEU A 669 -79.19 -3.82 39.01
CA LEU A 669 -79.00 -3.47 40.42
C LEU A 669 -80.27 -2.81 40.95
N ALA A 670 -80.78 -3.32 42.06
CA ALA A 670 -81.90 -2.74 42.80
C ALA A 670 -81.46 -2.40 44.24
N PRO A 671 -81.87 -1.23 44.79
CA PRO A 671 -81.64 -0.93 46.20
C PRO A 671 -82.41 -1.92 47.09
N VAL A 672 -81.81 -2.30 48.22
CA VAL A 672 -82.38 -3.28 49.14
C VAL A 672 -83.14 -2.53 50.25
N VAL A 673 -84.43 -2.83 50.41
CA VAL A 673 -85.27 -2.33 51.52
C VAL A 673 -85.75 -3.54 52.31
N GLU A 674 -85.50 -3.57 53.62
CA GLU A 674 -85.81 -4.71 54.51
C GLU A 674 -85.30 -6.07 54.02
N GLY A 675 -84.09 -6.12 53.46
CA GLY A 675 -83.46 -7.37 53.00
C GLY A 675 -84.05 -7.94 51.71
N LYS A 676 -85.03 -7.28 51.08
CA LYS A 676 -85.58 -7.65 49.76
C LYS A 676 -85.22 -6.57 48.72
N PRO A 677 -84.81 -6.95 47.51
CA PRO A 677 -84.52 -5.99 46.46
C PRO A 677 -85.81 -5.28 46.00
N ASP A 678 -85.79 -3.95 45.98
CA ASP A 678 -86.89 -3.13 45.46
C ASP A 678 -86.83 -3.10 43.93
N VAL A 679 -87.56 -4.03 43.31
CA VAL A 679 -87.64 -4.21 41.85
C VAL A 679 -88.28 -3.01 41.12
N THR A 680 -88.80 -2.01 41.83
CA THR A 680 -89.33 -0.79 41.20
C THR A 680 -88.25 0.24 40.85
N LYS A 681 -87.02 0.09 41.40
CA LYS A 681 -85.87 0.97 41.15
C LYS A 681 -84.67 0.19 40.60
N ILE A 682 -84.84 -0.39 39.43
CA ILE A 682 -83.77 -1.13 38.75
C ILE A 682 -82.89 -0.16 37.95
N LYS A 683 -81.57 -0.29 38.12
CA LYS A 683 -80.56 0.33 37.26
C LYS A 683 -79.78 -0.76 36.55
N SER A 684 -79.88 -0.83 35.23
CA SER A 684 -79.14 -1.79 34.41
C SER A 684 -77.72 -1.32 34.15
N ILE A 685 -76.74 -2.19 34.37
CA ILE A 685 -75.38 -2.04 33.86
C ILE A 685 -75.31 -2.84 32.55
N ASP A 686 -75.18 -2.14 31.44
CA ASP A 686 -75.01 -2.72 30.11
C ASP A 686 -73.54 -2.71 29.69
N LEU A 687 -72.98 -3.91 29.54
CA LEU A 687 -71.59 -4.15 29.15
C LEU A 687 -71.34 -3.94 27.65
N GLU A 688 -72.37 -3.73 26.82
CA GLU A 688 -72.19 -3.44 25.38
C GLU A 688 -71.42 -2.12 25.15
N SER A 689 -71.67 -1.11 25.99
CA SER A 689 -70.99 0.19 25.94
C SER A 689 -69.49 0.09 26.27
N TYR A 690 -69.09 -0.87 27.11
CA TYR A 690 -67.69 -1.07 27.51
C TYR A 690 -66.81 -1.62 26.37
N ALA A 691 -67.40 -2.38 25.45
CA ALA A 691 -66.67 -3.01 24.35
C ALA A 691 -66.61 -2.16 23.07
N GLN A 692 -67.54 -1.22 22.86
CA GLN A 692 -67.55 -0.34 21.67
C GLN A 692 -66.28 0.51 21.53
N GLY A 693 -65.49 0.70 22.60
CA GLY A 693 -64.22 1.45 22.58
C GLY A 693 -62.94 0.63 22.34
N LYS A 694 -62.97 -0.71 22.34
CA LYS A 694 -61.74 -1.54 22.23
C LYS A 694 -61.55 -2.09 20.81
N ARG A 695 -60.47 -1.66 20.15
CA ARG A 695 -60.04 -2.22 18.84
C ARG A 695 -59.50 -3.64 19.00
N MET A 696 -59.65 -4.49 17.97
CA MET A 696 -59.12 -5.87 17.96
C MET A 696 -57.61 -5.91 18.26
N GLN A 697 -56.84 -4.94 17.73
CA GLN A 697 -55.41 -4.81 18.03
C GLN A 697 -55.10 -4.66 19.52
N ARG A 698 -55.99 -3.97 20.26
CA ARG A 698 -55.83 -3.81 21.71
C ARG A 698 -56.08 -5.13 22.45
N LEU A 699 -57.04 -5.93 21.98
CA LEU A 699 -57.31 -7.27 22.54
C LEU A 699 -56.14 -8.23 22.28
N ILE A 700 -55.59 -8.21 21.05
CA ILE A 700 -54.38 -8.97 20.70
C ILE A 700 -53.23 -8.61 21.63
N PHE A 701 -53.01 -7.32 21.87
CA PHE A 701 -51.93 -6.85 22.74
C PHE A 701 -52.17 -7.19 24.22
N GLU A 702 -53.40 -7.03 24.73
CA GLU A 702 -53.77 -7.39 26.11
C GLU A 702 -53.56 -8.89 26.36
N ALA A 703 -54.00 -9.75 25.44
CA ALA A 703 -53.79 -11.20 25.50
C ALA A 703 -52.31 -11.60 25.37
N ALA A 704 -51.58 -11.00 24.42
CA ALA A 704 -50.14 -11.26 24.25
C ALA A 704 -49.34 -10.83 25.48
N ARG A 705 -49.73 -9.73 26.15
CA ARG A 705 -49.12 -9.28 27.41
C ARG A 705 -49.39 -10.27 28.55
N GLU A 706 -50.62 -10.76 28.67
CA GLU A 706 -50.98 -11.74 29.70
C GLU A 706 -50.22 -13.06 29.52
N ILE A 707 -50.08 -13.55 28.29
CA ILE A 707 -49.22 -14.69 27.98
C ILE A 707 -47.76 -14.37 28.31
N TYR A 708 -47.26 -13.20 27.89
CA TYR A 708 -45.89 -12.74 28.15
C TYR A 708 -45.55 -12.76 29.64
N ASP A 709 -46.44 -12.25 30.49
CA ASP A 709 -46.22 -12.20 31.94
C ASP A 709 -46.02 -13.59 32.55
N GLN A 710 -46.68 -14.62 31.98
CA GLN A 710 -46.56 -16.01 32.43
C GLN A 710 -45.32 -16.74 31.89
N VAL A 711 -44.84 -16.40 30.68
CA VAL A 711 -43.73 -17.13 30.03
C VAL A 711 -42.38 -16.41 30.05
N GLN A 712 -42.34 -15.11 30.39
CA GLN A 712 -41.10 -14.31 30.33
C GLN A 712 -39.96 -14.85 31.19
N SER A 713 -40.26 -15.49 32.32
CA SER A 713 -39.26 -16.06 33.24
C SER A 713 -38.48 -17.22 32.62
N ASN A 714 -39.08 -17.93 31.66
CA ASN A 714 -38.49 -19.08 30.99
C ASN A 714 -37.84 -18.71 29.64
N TRP A 715 -37.96 -17.46 29.19
CA TRP A 715 -37.40 -16.99 27.91
C TRP A 715 -35.99 -16.43 28.06
N LYS A 716 -35.06 -16.94 27.25
CA LYS A 716 -33.63 -16.60 27.35
C LYS A 716 -33.17 -15.46 26.44
N ALA A 717 -34.01 -14.94 25.54
CA ALA A 717 -33.66 -13.86 24.60
C ALA A 717 -34.36 -12.53 24.92
N GLY A 718 -34.29 -11.56 24.00
CA GLY A 718 -34.83 -10.22 24.21
C GLY A 718 -36.34 -10.19 24.45
N LYS A 719 -36.75 -9.48 25.52
CA LYS A 719 -38.16 -9.30 25.94
C LYS A 719 -39.07 -8.73 24.85
N VAL A 720 -38.55 -7.79 24.06
CA VAL A 720 -39.29 -7.16 22.94
C VAL A 720 -39.59 -8.17 21.84
N SER A 721 -38.66 -9.09 21.54
CA SER A 721 -38.88 -10.11 20.51
C SER A 721 -39.94 -11.13 20.94
N LEU A 722 -39.96 -11.52 22.22
CA LEU A 722 -40.97 -12.42 22.76
C LEU A 722 -42.38 -11.83 22.63
N LEU A 723 -42.56 -10.57 23.01
CA LEU A 723 -43.86 -9.89 22.94
C LEU A 723 -44.34 -9.75 21.49
N ALA A 724 -43.44 -9.43 20.56
CA ALA A 724 -43.78 -9.33 19.13
C ALA A 724 -44.22 -10.69 18.54
N GLN A 725 -43.49 -11.77 18.88
CA GLN A 725 -43.86 -13.12 18.46
C GLN A 725 -45.20 -13.57 19.04
N LEU A 726 -45.45 -13.30 20.33
CA LEU A 726 -46.73 -13.60 20.98
C LEU A 726 -47.89 -12.82 20.37
N ALA A 727 -47.72 -11.52 20.11
CA ALA A 727 -48.75 -10.71 19.45
C ALA A 727 -49.12 -11.27 18.07
N HIS A 728 -48.11 -11.69 17.28
CA HIS A 728 -48.35 -12.30 15.97
C HIS A 728 -49.09 -13.64 16.07
N LEU A 729 -48.75 -14.50 17.03
CA LEU A 729 -49.43 -15.78 17.25
C LEU A 729 -50.88 -15.58 17.70
N VAL A 730 -51.13 -14.66 18.63
CA VAL A 730 -52.48 -14.32 19.11
C VAL A 730 -53.32 -13.74 17.99
N GLU A 731 -52.78 -12.81 17.20
CA GLU A 731 -53.45 -12.25 16.03
C GLU A 731 -53.85 -13.34 15.04
N LYS A 732 -52.91 -14.24 14.72
CA LYS A 732 -53.16 -15.35 13.79
C LYS A 732 -54.23 -16.33 14.29
N PHE A 733 -54.29 -16.59 15.61
CA PHE A 733 -55.35 -17.43 16.19
C PHE A 733 -56.72 -16.75 16.16
N LEU A 734 -56.80 -15.48 16.58
CA LEU A 734 -58.06 -14.73 16.67
C LEU A 734 -58.68 -14.43 15.30
N THR A 735 -57.86 -14.30 14.26
CA THR A 735 -58.31 -14.03 12.88
C THR A 735 -58.64 -15.32 12.10
N ARG A 736 -58.34 -16.51 12.67
CA ARG A 736 -58.64 -17.80 12.05
C ARG A 736 -60.15 -18.10 12.09
N SER A 737 -60.74 -18.47 10.96
CA SER A 737 -62.18 -18.71 10.83
C SER A 737 -62.70 -19.88 11.70
N ASP A 738 -61.85 -20.87 11.97
CA ASP A 738 -62.11 -22.05 12.81
C ASP A 738 -61.38 -21.98 14.17
N GLY A 739 -60.86 -20.82 14.57
CA GLY A 739 -60.13 -20.64 15.83
C GLY A 739 -61.04 -20.65 17.06
N ILE A 740 -62.13 -19.88 17.03
CA ILE A 740 -63.09 -19.73 18.15
C ILE A 740 -64.51 -20.01 17.68
N ARG A 741 -65.21 -20.90 18.40
CA ARG A 741 -66.63 -21.20 18.24
C ARG A 741 -67.41 -20.70 19.45
N ILE A 742 -68.55 -20.05 19.23
CA ILE A 742 -69.40 -19.53 20.31
C ILE A 742 -70.62 -20.44 20.44
N ILE A 743 -70.90 -20.89 21.66
CA ILE A 743 -72.04 -21.77 21.99
C ILE A 743 -73.10 -20.95 22.75
N PRO A 744 -74.42 -21.05 22.43
CA PRO A 744 -75.03 -21.88 21.38
C PRO A 744 -74.77 -21.34 19.98
N ASN A 745 -74.71 -22.23 18.98
CA ASN A 745 -74.36 -21.89 17.59
C ASN A 745 -75.29 -20.86 16.93
N SER A 746 -76.50 -20.65 17.46
CA SER A 746 -77.43 -19.59 17.04
C SER A 746 -76.88 -18.17 17.27
N LEU A 747 -75.83 -18.02 18.08
CA LEU A 747 -75.15 -16.76 18.36
C LEU A 747 -73.85 -16.58 17.53
N ASN A 748 -73.50 -17.54 16.65
CA ASN A 748 -72.30 -17.39 15.79
C ASN A 748 -72.50 -16.36 14.67
N SER A 749 -73.75 -16.01 14.33
CA SER A 749 -74.11 -14.99 13.33
C SER A 749 -74.32 -13.58 13.93
N LEU A 750 -73.89 -13.35 15.16
CA LEU A 750 -73.98 -12.04 15.82
C LEU A 750 -73.09 -10.98 15.15
N ASN A 751 -73.47 -9.70 15.29
CA ASN A 751 -72.68 -8.55 14.87
C ASN A 751 -71.26 -8.61 15.47
N GLU A 752 -70.27 -8.10 14.73
CA GLU A 752 -68.84 -8.16 15.10
C GLU A 752 -68.55 -7.65 16.52
N SER A 753 -69.34 -6.69 17.01
CA SER A 753 -69.29 -6.13 18.36
C SER A 753 -69.60 -7.15 19.45
N SER A 754 -70.64 -7.99 19.28
CA SER A 754 -71.03 -9.00 20.28
C SER A 754 -70.04 -10.15 20.33
N ARG A 755 -69.44 -10.52 19.18
CA ARG A 755 -68.33 -11.49 19.12
C ARG A 755 -67.11 -10.97 19.88
N LYS A 756 -66.76 -9.69 19.72
CA LYS A 756 -65.67 -9.03 20.47
C LYS A 756 -65.93 -9.02 21.98
N ILE A 757 -67.16 -8.77 22.43
CA ILE A 757 -67.54 -8.82 23.86
C ILE A 757 -67.29 -10.21 24.44
N ILE A 758 -67.75 -11.25 23.75
CA ILE A 758 -67.63 -12.64 24.20
C ILE A 758 -66.15 -13.06 24.29
N ILE A 759 -65.34 -12.71 23.29
CA ILE A 759 -63.89 -12.96 23.31
C ILE A 759 -63.20 -12.19 24.45
N THR A 760 -63.61 -10.93 24.69
CA THR A 760 -63.04 -10.10 25.76
C THR A 760 -63.35 -10.66 27.15
N LEU A 761 -64.59 -11.10 27.38
CA LEU A 761 -65.00 -11.68 28.66
C LEU A 761 -64.50 -13.11 28.85
N GLY A 762 -64.26 -13.84 27.76
CA GLY A 762 -63.63 -15.16 27.75
C GLY A 762 -62.10 -15.17 27.61
N MET A 763 -61.44 -14.01 27.76
CA MET A 763 -60.03 -13.85 27.38
C MET A 763 -59.09 -14.79 28.13
N THR A 764 -59.36 -15.08 29.40
CA THR A 764 -58.57 -16.03 30.19
C THR A 764 -58.54 -17.42 29.54
N LYS A 765 -59.66 -17.90 28.98
CA LYS A 765 -59.70 -19.19 28.25
C LYS A 765 -58.92 -19.14 26.95
N VAL A 766 -58.99 -18.01 26.23
CA VAL A 766 -58.24 -17.78 24.98
C VAL A 766 -56.73 -17.80 25.25
N VAL A 767 -56.29 -17.06 26.27
CA VAL A 767 -54.89 -17.00 26.72
C VAL A 767 -54.39 -18.40 27.08
N GLN A 768 -55.16 -19.15 27.87
CA GLN A 768 -54.79 -20.49 28.33
C GLN A 768 -54.69 -21.49 27.16
N HIS A 769 -55.65 -21.45 26.22
CA HIS A 769 -55.67 -22.30 25.03
C HIS A 769 -54.46 -22.07 24.11
N ILE A 770 -54.08 -20.81 23.90
CA ILE A 770 -52.89 -20.47 23.10
C ILE A 770 -51.62 -20.89 23.85
N LEU A 771 -51.54 -20.63 25.15
CA LEU A 771 -50.37 -20.95 25.97
C LEU A 771 -50.03 -22.45 25.96
N GLU A 772 -51.04 -23.33 26.05
CA GLU A 772 -50.87 -24.78 26.00
C GLU A 772 -50.30 -25.28 24.65
N ALA A 773 -50.51 -24.51 23.58
CA ALA A 773 -50.09 -24.86 22.23
C ALA A 773 -48.72 -24.27 21.83
N VAL A 774 -48.24 -23.25 22.55
CA VAL A 774 -46.98 -22.56 22.27
C VAL A 774 -45.79 -23.43 22.69
N ARG A 775 -44.87 -23.68 21.75
CA ARG A 775 -43.63 -24.42 21.98
C ARG A 775 -42.40 -23.56 21.72
N PHE A 776 -41.42 -23.67 22.61
CA PHE A 776 -40.10 -23.06 22.45
C PHE A 776 -39.25 -23.90 21.48
N GLN A 777 -38.79 -23.29 20.40
CA GLN A 777 -37.82 -23.88 19.48
C GLN A 777 -36.62 -22.94 19.36
N ASN A 778 -35.41 -23.49 19.25
CA ASN A 778 -34.24 -22.68 18.91
C ASN A 778 -33.99 -22.82 17.41
N THR A 779 -34.11 -21.74 16.67
CA THR A 779 -33.72 -21.69 15.26
C THR A 779 -32.34 -21.04 15.14
N GLN A 780 -31.51 -21.63 14.28
CA GLN A 780 -30.16 -21.13 14.03
C GLN A 780 -30.26 -19.96 13.05
N LYS A 781 -29.89 -18.75 13.49
CA LYS A 781 -29.78 -17.58 12.61
C LYS A 781 -28.32 -17.32 12.27
N LEU A 782 -28.09 -16.93 11.02
CA LEU A 782 -26.78 -16.49 10.53
C LEU A 782 -26.66 -14.99 10.74
N ASP A 783 -25.72 -14.57 11.58
CA ASP A 783 -25.38 -13.16 11.80
C ASP A 783 -24.03 -12.86 11.10
N LEU A 784 -23.94 -11.72 10.42
CA LEU A 784 -22.72 -11.29 9.73
C LEU A 784 -21.86 -10.46 10.66
N VAL A 785 -20.57 -10.79 10.73
CA VAL A 785 -19.56 -9.95 11.37
C VAL A 785 -18.77 -9.27 10.27
N PHE A 786 -19.01 -7.97 10.11
CA PHE A 786 -18.29 -7.14 9.16
C PHE A 786 -16.92 -6.71 9.67
N ASP A 787 -16.05 -6.33 8.73
CA ASP A 787 -14.87 -5.54 9.05
C ASP A 787 -15.29 -4.19 9.67
N GLN A 788 -14.61 -3.81 10.75
CA GLN A 788 -14.98 -2.63 11.55
C GLN A 788 -14.64 -1.33 10.83
N ASP A 789 -13.60 -1.33 10.01
CA ASP A 789 -13.08 -0.13 9.36
C ASP A 789 -13.58 -0.02 7.91
N GLN A 790 -13.73 -1.16 7.23
CA GLN A 790 -14.26 -1.23 5.87
C GLN A 790 -15.39 -2.26 5.77
N PRO A 791 -16.58 -1.99 6.33
CA PRO A 791 -17.71 -2.94 6.31
C PRO A 791 -18.23 -3.21 4.89
N ILE A 792 -18.00 -2.27 3.97
CA ILE A 792 -18.29 -2.39 2.53
C ILE A 792 -16.98 -2.14 1.80
N ARG A 793 -16.70 -2.97 0.80
CA ARG A 793 -15.60 -2.80 -0.15
C ARG A 793 -16.14 -2.64 -1.54
N SER A 794 -15.31 -2.12 -2.43
CA SER A 794 -15.67 -1.86 -3.79
C SER A 794 -14.54 -2.10 -4.78
N SER A 795 -14.90 -2.35 -6.03
CA SER A 795 -13.94 -2.35 -7.15
C SER A 795 -13.15 -1.04 -7.28
N GLY A 796 -13.68 0.09 -6.78
CA GLY A 796 -12.97 1.37 -6.73
C GLY A 796 -11.81 1.42 -5.72
N ASP A 797 -11.78 0.52 -4.73
CA ASP A 797 -10.73 0.50 -3.70
C ASP A 797 -9.41 -0.13 -4.20
N MET A 798 -9.38 -0.64 -5.44
CA MET A 798 -8.21 -1.31 -5.99
C MET A 798 -7.11 -0.31 -6.36
N SER A 799 -5.92 -0.50 -5.80
CA SER A 799 -4.74 0.28 -6.20
C SER A 799 -4.26 -0.10 -7.60
N THR A 800 -3.76 0.87 -8.36
CA THR A 800 -3.15 0.63 -9.67
C THR A 800 -1.98 -0.34 -9.56
N TRP A 801 -1.99 -1.39 -10.40
CA TRP A 801 -0.91 -2.38 -10.51
C TRP A 801 -0.56 -2.64 -11.99
N TYR A 802 0.56 -3.30 -12.26
CA TYR A 802 1.09 -3.44 -13.63
C TYR A 802 1.39 -4.89 -13.99
N THR A 803 0.90 -5.35 -15.14
CA THR A 803 1.01 -6.74 -15.60
C THR A 803 1.59 -6.86 -16.99
N SER A 804 2.31 -7.96 -17.25
CA SER A 804 2.68 -8.38 -18.62
C SER A 804 1.72 -9.41 -19.20
N ARG A 805 0.78 -9.93 -18.41
CA ARG A 805 -0.13 -10.99 -18.84
C ARG A 805 -1.02 -10.52 -20.00
N PRO A 806 -1.52 -11.47 -20.81
CA PRO A 806 -2.61 -11.19 -21.74
C PRO A 806 -3.78 -10.54 -21.00
N CYS A 807 -4.28 -9.45 -21.55
CA CYS A 807 -5.39 -8.70 -20.99
C CYS A 807 -6.13 -7.96 -22.09
N GLU A 808 -7.44 -7.77 -21.95
CA GLU A 808 -8.28 -7.01 -22.88
C GLU A 808 -9.07 -5.92 -22.19
N LEU A 809 -9.36 -4.86 -22.95
CA LEU A 809 -10.08 -3.69 -22.47
C LEU A 809 -11.54 -4.08 -22.16
N THR A 810 -11.99 -3.75 -20.95
CA THR A 810 -13.37 -4.00 -20.55
C THR A 810 -14.29 -2.84 -20.97
N LYS A 811 -15.58 -3.13 -21.14
CA LYS A 811 -16.63 -2.13 -21.44
C LYS A 811 -17.62 -1.96 -20.30
N ARG A 812 -17.96 -3.03 -19.58
CA ARG A 812 -18.92 -3.05 -18.47
C ARG A 812 -18.27 -3.35 -17.12
N SER A 813 -16.98 -3.04 -16.98
CA SER A 813 -16.27 -3.10 -15.72
C SER A 813 -15.75 -1.73 -15.30
N HIS A 814 -15.69 -1.49 -13.99
CA HIS A 814 -15.03 -0.33 -13.43
C HIS A 814 -13.50 -0.37 -13.68
N ILE A 815 -12.93 -1.57 -13.75
CA ILE A 815 -11.50 -1.78 -14.00
C ILE A 815 -11.22 -1.76 -15.51
N ASN A 816 -10.18 -1.03 -15.93
CA ASN A 816 -9.86 -0.80 -17.34
C ASN A 816 -9.65 -2.08 -18.18
N TYR A 817 -8.91 -3.06 -17.65
CA TYR A 817 -8.57 -4.31 -18.36
C TYR A 817 -8.88 -5.54 -17.51
N CYS A 818 -9.30 -6.62 -18.17
CA CYS A 818 -9.39 -7.95 -17.56
C CYS A 818 -8.14 -8.75 -17.89
N VAL A 819 -7.45 -9.24 -16.86
CA VAL A 819 -6.24 -10.04 -16.99
C VAL A 819 -6.62 -11.52 -17.07
N PHE A 820 -6.04 -12.26 -18.01
CA PHE A 820 -6.37 -13.67 -18.23
C PHE A 820 -5.29 -14.58 -17.64
N ASP A 821 -5.70 -15.45 -16.72
CA ASP A 821 -4.87 -16.54 -16.19
C ASP A 821 -5.09 -17.84 -16.95
N SER A 822 -6.19 -17.93 -17.71
CA SER A 822 -6.47 -19.04 -18.60
C SER A 822 -7.24 -18.61 -19.86
N THR A 823 -7.21 -19.44 -20.90
CA THR A 823 -8.03 -19.24 -22.11
C THR A 823 -9.53 -19.22 -21.81
N TRP A 824 -9.95 -19.83 -20.71
CA TRP A 824 -11.34 -19.88 -20.28
C TRP A 824 -11.80 -18.53 -19.74
N GLU A 825 -11.02 -17.90 -18.86
CA GLU A 825 -11.32 -16.57 -18.34
C GLU A 825 -11.40 -15.52 -19.46
N ALA A 826 -10.55 -15.66 -20.49
CA ALA A 826 -10.63 -14.82 -21.67
C ALA A 826 -11.99 -14.96 -22.37
N SER A 827 -12.45 -16.19 -22.60
CA SER A 827 -13.79 -16.45 -23.16
C SER A 827 -14.91 -15.92 -22.27
N ASP A 828 -14.86 -16.18 -20.96
CA ASP A 828 -15.92 -15.80 -20.03
C ASP A 828 -16.01 -14.29 -19.87
N SER A 829 -14.88 -13.59 -19.81
CA SER A 829 -14.84 -12.12 -19.77
C SER A 829 -15.50 -11.48 -21.00
N GLY A 830 -15.23 -12.01 -22.20
CA GLY A 830 -15.87 -11.57 -23.45
C GLY A 830 -17.40 -11.79 -23.44
N ILE A 831 -17.87 -12.92 -22.91
CA ILE A 831 -19.30 -13.21 -22.75
C ILE A 831 -19.93 -12.23 -21.75
N LEU A 832 -19.28 -11.95 -20.61
CA LEU A 832 -19.80 -11.02 -19.61
C LEU A 832 -19.93 -9.60 -20.15
N ASP A 833 -18.95 -9.12 -20.92
CA ASP A 833 -18.98 -7.78 -21.50
C ASP A 833 -20.03 -7.63 -22.62
N ALA A 834 -20.30 -8.71 -23.36
CA ALA A 834 -21.27 -8.72 -24.46
C ALA A 834 -22.70 -9.05 -24.02
N SER A 835 -22.88 -9.76 -22.90
CA SER A 835 -24.17 -10.32 -22.48
C SER A 835 -25.23 -9.23 -22.23
N PRO A 836 -26.47 -9.38 -22.73
CA PRO A 836 -27.55 -8.45 -22.41
C PRO A 836 -27.97 -8.51 -20.93
N GLU A 837 -27.76 -9.63 -20.23
CA GLU A 837 -28.21 -9.82 -18.85
C GLU A 837 -27.32 -9.15 -17.80
N VAL A 838 -26.10 -8.75 -18.18
CA VAL A 838 -25.09 -8.18 -17.29
C VAL A 838 -25.13 -6.66 -17.33
N ASP A 839 -25.30 -6.02 -16.18
CA ASP A 839 -25.17 -4.56 -16.04
C ASP A 839 -23.72 -4.14 -15.81
N ALA A 840 -23.05 -4.80 -14.86
CA ALA A 840 -21.63 -4.62 -14.59
C ALA A 840 -20.98 -5.95 -14.17
N TRP A 841 -19.68 -6.08 -14.37
CA TRP A 841 -18.92 -7.23 -13.86
C TRP A 841 -17.49 -6.83 -13.52
N VAL A 842 -16.83 -7.61 -12.68
CA VAL A 842 -15.42 -7.42 -12.37
C VAL A 842 -14.77 -8.77 -12.08
N LYS A 843 -13.55 -8.98 -12.58
CA LYS A 843 -12.69 -10.08 -12.15
C LYS A 843 -12.18 -9.76 -10.74
N ASN A 844 -12.25 -10.72 -9.83
CA ASN A 844 -11.77 -10.60 -8.46
C ASN A 844 -10.25 -10.74 -8.38
N ASP A 845 -9.55 -9.85 -9.08
CA ASP A 845 -8.10 -9.78 -9.11
C ASP A 845 -7.66 -8.52 -8.35
N HIS A 846 -6.86 -8.70 -7.30
CA HIS A 846 -6.42 -7.63 -6.38
C HIS A 846 -7.55 -6.81 -5.70
N LEU A 847 -8.83 -7.17 -5.86
CA LEU A 847 -9.98 -6.42 -5.33
C LEU A 847 -10.20 -6.55 -3.83
N GLY A 848 -9.82 -7.67 -3.22
CA GLY A 848 -10.08 -7.86 -1.79
C GLY A 848 -11.29 -8.73 -1.44
N PHE A 849 -12.06 -9.24 -2.41
CA PHE A 849 -13.21 -10.11 -2.10
C PHE A 849 -12.75 -11.53 -1.73
N GLU A 850 -13.07 -11.95 -0.50
CA GLU A 850 -12.61 -13.19 0.12
C GLU A 850 -13.69 -13.80 1.00
N ILE A 851 -13.74 -15.12 1.02
CA ILE A 851 -14.62 -15.89 1.90
C ILE A 851 -13.74 -16.80 2.77
N LEU A 852 -13.82 -16.62 4.09
CA LEU A 852 -13.14 -17.51 5.02
C LEU A 852 -13.84 -18.86 5.08
N TYR A 853 -13.06 -19.94 5.02
CA TYR A 853 -13.58 -21.29 5.19
C TYR A 853 -12.64 -22.14 6.04
N ALA A 854 -13.20 -23.04 6.85
CA ALA A 854 -12.41 -23.98 7.65
C ALA A 854 -12.23 -25.30 6.88
N TYR A 855 -10.97 -25.75 6.72
CA TYR A 855 -10.65 -27.04 6.11
C TYR A 855 -9.52 -27.74 6.89
N ARG A 856 -9.80 -28.96 7.38
CA ARG A 856 -8.87 -29.76 8.20
C ARG A 856 -8.29 -29.01 9.40
N GLY A 857 -9.13 -28.24 10.10
CA GLY A 857 -8.74 -27.48 11.30
C GLY A 857 -7.99 -26.17 11.03
N VAL A 858 -7.75 -25.80 9.77
CA VAL A 858 -7.11 -24.54 9.38
C VAL A 858 -8.14 -23.64 8.72
N ILE A 859 -8.25 -22.39 9.18
CA ILE A 859 -9.02 -21.34 8.51
C ILE A 859 -8.23 -20.93 7.27
N ARG A 860 -8.88 -20.91 6.10
CA ARG A 860 -8.28 -20.55 4.82
C ARG A 860 -9.16 -19.52 4.10
N LYS A 861 -8.60 -18.90 3.08
CA LYS A 861 -9.28 -17.90 2.23
C LYS A 861 -9.64 -18.48 0.87
N TYR A 862 -10.87 -18.25 0.44
CA TYR A 862 -11.36 -18.56 -0.90
C TYR A 862 -11.64 -17.26 -1.65
N ARG A 863 -11.12 -17.17 -2.88
CA ARG A 863 -11.30 -16.04 -3.80
C ARG A 863 -12.02 -16.57 -5.03
N PRO A 864 -13.31 -16.23 -5.24
CA PRO A 864 -14.00 -16.59 -6.46
C PRO A 864 -13.56 -15.71 -7.63
N ASP A 865 -13.70 -16.17 -8.87
CA ASP A 865 -13.12 -15.49 -10.05
C ASP A 865 -13.82 -14.20 -10.44
N PHE A 866 -15.16 -14.16 -10.47
CA PHE A 866 -15.91 -12.99 -10.93
C PHE A 866 -17.04 -12.58 -9.97
N ILE A 867 -17.29 -11.28 -9.91
CA ILE A 867 -18.45 -10.68 -9.27
C ILE A 867 -19.24 -9.95 -10.36
N ILE A 868 -20.52 -10.27 -10.47
CA ILE A 868 -21.38 -9.81 -11.57
C ILE A 868 -22.62 -9.16 -10.97
N ARG A 869 -22.96 -7.97 -11.46
CA ARG A 869 -24.26 -7.33 -11.25
C ARG A 869 -25.12 -7.55 -12.49
N LEU A 870 -26.21 -8.28 -12.32
CA LEU A 870 -27.19 -8.52 -13.37
C LEU A 870 -28.09 -7.29 -13.55
N ARG A 871 -28.74 -7.17 -14.72
CA ARG A 871 -29.69 -6.06 -14.99
C ARG A 871 -30.89 -6.05 -14.04
N SER A 872 -31.24 -7.19 -13.45
CA SER A 872 -32.28 -7.26 -12.40
C SER A 872 -31.86 -6.55 -11.10
N GLY A 873 -30.59 -6.19 -10.96
CA GLY A 873 -30.01 -5.70 -9.70
C GLY A 873 -29.46 -6.82 -8.81
N ASN A 874 -29.66 -8.09 -9.18
CA ASN A 874 -29.13 -9.23 -8.45
C ASN A 874 -27.61 -9.36 -8.64
N MET A 875 -26.93 -9.78 -7.57
CA MET A 875 -25.51 -10.07 -7.56
C MET A 875 -25.25 -11.56 -7.77
N LEU A 876 -24.27 -11.88 -8.60
CA LEU A 876 -23.84 -13.24 -8.90
C LEU A 876 -22.33 -13.36 -8.69
N ILE A 877 -21.94 -14.33 -7.84
CA ILE A 877 -20.56 -14.76 -7.67
C ILE A 877 -20.34 -15.97 -8.57
N LEU A 878 -19.35 -15.88 -9.47
CA LEU A 878 -19.05 -16.93 -10.44
C LEU A 878 -17.63 -17.47 -10.22
N GLU A 879 -17.54 -18.79 -10.13
CA GLU A 879 -16.28 -19.54 -10.22
C GLU A 879 -16.17 -20.19 -11.61
N THR A 880 -14.98 -20.12 -12.20
CA THR A 880 -14.63 -20.78 -13.46
C THR A 880 -13.62 -21.88 -13.17
N LYS A 881 -13.88 -23.09 -13.67
CA LYS A 881 -12.96 -24.25 -13.60
C LYS A 881 -12.52 -24.68 -12.19
N GLY A 882 -13.07 -25.80 -11.69
CA GLY A 882 -12.55 -26.47 -10.49
C GLY A 882 -12.50 -27.98 -10.67
N GLU A 883 -11.33 -28.59 -10.50
CA GLU A 883 -11.27 -30.03 -10.17
C GLU A 883 -12.05 -30.24 -8.87
N GLU A 884 -12.96 -31.21 -8.87
CA GLU A 884 -13.74 -31.55 -7.68
C GLU A 884 -12.86 -32.30 -6.67
N THR A 885 -12.08 -31.55 -5.91
CA THR A 885 -11.41 -32.05 -4.71
C THR A 885 -12.31 -31.90 -3.48
N GLY A 886 -12.01 -32.63 -2.41
CA GLY A 886 -12.68 -32.46 -1.12
C GLY A 886 -12.59 -31.02 -0.60
N GLN A 887 -11.52 -30.29 -0.94
CA GLN A 887 -11.34 -28.89 -0.57
C GLN A 887 -12.24 -27.96 -1.40
N THR A 888 -12.39 -28.20 -2.71
CA THR A 888 -13.29 -27.43 -3.59
C THR A 888 -14.74 -27.50 -3.12
N ARG A 889 -15.20 -28.68 -2.67
CA ARG A 889 -16.54 -28.85 -2.08
C ARG A 889 -16.74 -28.02 -0.81
N THR A 890 -15.72 -27.93 0.05
CA THR A 890 -15.77 -27.10 1.25
C THR A 890 -15.86 -25.61 0.89
N LYS A 891 -15.05 -25.13 -0.05
CA LYS A 891 -15.12 -23.73 -0.53
C LYS A 891 -16.54 -23.37 -0.97
N HIS A 892 -17.16 -24.24 -1.79
CA HIS A 892 -18.52 -24.00 -2.29
C HIS A 892 -19.57 -23.97 -1.18
N LYS A 893 -19.47 -24.86 -0.17
CA LYS A 893 -20.38 -24.87 0.98
C LYS A 893 -20.33 -23.55 1.76
N PHE A 894 -19.13 -23.04 2.03
CA PHE A 894 -18.95 -21.76 2.73
C PHE A 894 -19.39 -20.56 1.89
N LEU A 895 -19.21 -20.60 0.56
CA LEU A 895 -19.78 -19.60 -0.35
C LEU A 895 -21.31 -19.58 -0.29
N GLN A 896 -21.96 -20.74 -0.31
CA GLN A 896 -23.42 -20.82 -0.18
C GLN A 896 -23.92 -20.30 1.18
N GLU A 897 -23.20 -20.59 2.26
CA GLU A 897 -23.49 -20.08 3.60
C GLU A 897 -23.34 -18.56 3.68
N TRP A 898 -22.27 -18.01 3.10
CA TRP A 898 -22.07 -16.58 2.97
C TRP A 898 -23.23 -15.91 2.22
N VAL A 899 -23.65 -16.47 1.07
CA VAL A 899 -24.78 -15.95 0.29
C VAL A 899 -26.07 -15.98 1.10
N LYS A 900 -26.34 -17.07 1.83
CA LYS A 900 -27.52 -17.18 2.71
C LYS A 900 -27.50 -16.13 3.81
N ALA A 901 -26.36 -15.92 4.45
CA ALA A 901 -26.20 -14.95 5.52
C ALA A 901 -26.37 -13.50 5.02
N VAL A 902 -25.79 -13.16 3.87
CA VAL A 902 -25.95 -11.85 3.22
C VAL A 902 -27.40 -11.59 2.83
N ASN A 903 -28.07 -12.57 2.23
CA ASN A 903 -29.48 -12.45 1.89
C ASN A 903 -30.38 -12.36 3.14
N ALA A 904 -30.06 -13.08 4.22
CA ALA A 904 -30.80 -13.01 5.48
C ALA A 904 -30.63 -11.68 6.23
N HIS A 905 -29.51 -10.99 6.02
CA HIS A 905 -29.27 -9.65 6.56
C HIS A 905 -30.15 -8.59 5.85
N GLY A 906 -30.42 -8.75 4.56
CA GLY A 906 -31.34 -7.89 3.79
C GLY A 906 -30.78 -6.52 3.36
N GLY A 907 -29.63 -6.10 3.89
CA GLY A 907 -29.04 -4.78 3.63
C GLY A 907 -28.14 -4.64 2.39
N HIS A 908 -27.88 -5.70 1.63
CA HIS A 908 -26.84 -5.71 0.57
C HIS A 908 -27.34 -6.20 -0.80
N GLY A 909 -28.64 -6.10 -1.06
CA GLY A 909 -29.26 -6.67 -2.27
C GLY A 909 -29.33 -8.20 -2.23
N HIS A 910 -29.76 -8.81 -3.33
CA HIS A 910 -29.89 -10.26 -3.45
C HIS A 910 -28.65 -10.87 -4.10
N TRP A 911 -28.03 -11.84 -3.44
CA TRP A 911 -26.84 -12.54 -3.89
C TRP A 911 -27.13 -13.99 -4.28
N SER A 912 -26.41 -14.46 -5.29
CA SER A 912 -26.42 -15.85 -5.73
C SER A 912 -25.00 -16.29 -6.12
N CYS A 913 -24.78 -17.60 -6.22
CA CYS A 913 -23.51 -18.15 -6.68
C CYS A 913 -23.70 -19.24 -7.73
N ALA A 914 -22.74 -19.37 -8.65
CA ALA A 914 -22.72 -20.39 -9.67
C ALA A 914 -21.28 -20.83 -10.00
N ILE A 915 -21.15 -22.00 -10.62
CA ILE A 915 -19.87 -22.54 -11.11
C ILE A 915 -20.04 -22.82 -12.60
N SER A 916 -19.15 -22.26 -13.43
CA SER A 916 -19.04 -22.57 -14.86
C SER A 916 -18.10 -23.76 -15.04
N ARG A 917 -18.64 -24.90 -15.52
CA ARG A 917 -17.92 -26.18 -15.67
C ARG A 917 -17.60 -26.53 -17.11
N ALA A 918 -18.19 -25.85 -18.08
CA ALA A 918 -17.82 -25.96 -19.49
C ALA A 918 -17.88 -24.60 -20.21
N PRO A 919 -17.02 -24.37 -21.23
CA PRO A 919 -17.13 -23.21 -22.09
C PRO A 919 -18.53 -23.14 -22.73
N GLY A 920 -19.22 -22.01 -22.56
CA GLY A 920 -20.58 -21.79 -23.08
C GLY A 920 -21.72 -21.99 -22.07
N GLU A 921 -21.51 -22.64 -20.92
CA GLU A 921 -22.52 -22.72 -19.85
C GLU A 921 -22.85 -21.36 -19.25
N LEU A 922 -21.91 -20.41 -19.31
CA LEU A 922 -22.06 -19.10 -18.71
C LEU A 922 -23.31 -18.36 -19.21
N THR A 923 -23.66 -18.47 -20.50
CA THR A 923 -24.86 -17.82 -21.04
C THR A 923 -26.15 -18.38 -20.40
N GLU A 924 -26.21 -19.68 -20.16
CA GLU A 924 -27.36 -20.32 -19.50
C GLU A 924 -27.42 -19.94 -18.01
N ILE A 925 -26.27 -19.94 -17.33
CA ILE A 925 -26.15 -19.50 -15.93
C ILE A 925 -26.66 -18.07 -15.78
N LEU A 926 -26.22 -17.14 -16.65
CA LEU A 926 -26.67 -15.75 -16.60
C LEU A 926 -28.18 -15.62 -16.77
N ARG A 927 -28.78 -16.32 -17.76
CA ARG A 927 -30.24 -16.30 -17.97
C ARG A 927 -31.01 -16.84 -16.77
N LYS A 928 -30.57 -17.97 -16.21
CA LYS A 928 -31.22 -18.62 -15.05
C LYS A 928 -31.27 -17.70 -13.83
N HIS A 929 -30.21 -16.92 -13.62
CA HIS A 929 -30.10 -16.01 -12.47
C HIS A 929 -30.68 -14.61 -12.74
N ALA A 930 -30.92 -14.25 -14.00
CA ALA A 930 -31.56 -12.98 -14.38
C ALA A 930 -33.09 -12.99 -14.17
N THR A 931 -33.75 -14.15 -14.27
CA THR A 931 -35.22 -14.29 -14.23
C THR A 931 -35.85 -14.42 -12.83
N ARG A 932 -35.09 -14.23 -11.74
CA ARG A 932 -35.59 -14.43 -10.36
C ARG A 932 -35.66 -13.16 -9.53
#